data_AF-A0A7S3AWH5-F1
#
_entry.id   AF-A0A7S3AWH5-F1
#
_cell.length_a   1.000
_cell.length_b   1.000
_cell.length_c   1.000
_cell.angle_alpha   90.00
_cell.angle_beta   90.00
_cell.angle_gamma   90.00
#
_symmetry.space_group_name_H-M   'P 1'
#
loop_
_entity.id
_entity.type
_entity.pdbx_description
1 polymer ?
#
loop_
_entity_poly.entity_id
_entity_poly.type
_entity_poly.pdbx_seq_one_letter_code
_entity_poly.pdbx_strand_id
1 'polypeptide(L)'
;MAVTIDPVVFWERLSKLHKGWNAARDADGVWKGADALVIEAGEADEDRLYSKSQSMQQWLLGWEFPETVIVICSRSVHVLSSKKKVGHLEPLKKAENATLPLELLTRDKVDNTANYAALIQAVKDSHAGAVVGCLLKEDPKGDFAAKFRAALTAESGLQQVETAPGFADLLAVKDSTELACVKRASIFSAVVVQKFLVQQLESIVDEEKKISHEQLAADTEDAFSEPIKLGVKLSPDLLESCYSPIIQSGGNFNLKPSAASNGDMLYYGAITCSLGARYKSYCSNVGRTYLINPTKSQEKTYKLLLELQGEAIAALKSGAKLSSVMTAVVNRVKSKAPHLEKHLTKNCGFGTGIEFKEGALTLNAKCDVVARPGMVFNVALGFENVEDKEATDKRGKVYAVFLADTVLVSESGAAEVYSEKAPKQWADVSYYLKDNDGDEDDDEAGGSRGRRGEVEILETRTRRGGVSQTEKNETAEHLQSHQEELEEKMRLDALERIARQGGGGAAPSASVETPIAYRNPDHFPQTSSTGGSLKTNQTHVDGKNEALLVPMFGRLVPFHISTIKNVSKSEEGAFTHLRINFVAPGQSISSQQMPKEADPDAHFIRELSFKARQASNLNNTFRLIKELRKRVMAREKQQALEADLVVQEALQLIRTGKIHRLRDVNVRPTLGGKKQPGTLELHQNGLRFQAARGEKLDLTFKNIKLAFFQPAEKEIMVLIHFHLHDPIMIGKKKTKDVQFYVEVMEASYSLDNTRRSGYDPDELEEEQRERALRNRMNQEFQNFVKKVEEQNPACEFDIPYRELGFYGVPPHNKSTCFIMPAVNALVELTEPPWFVSPLNDIEVAHFERVVMGLKNFDMVLVLKDFSQKPIQVNSINVEHLDALKTWLDSCNIKFYEGPANLNWGSIMKHINEIGLEGFYDDGGWKFLNMHDSDDEDEEDPEDQESDFEPSGSEDEGEEDESDDSDFDDEVDSEEESEGEESLGSDESEGKDFDELEEEAKQEDKRRGHFEDQDEKPKTKKAKTRDQYSDDEDDRRGKSKPSSSKSSSSKPGSSRPGGSSKSSGSGGKVRR
;
A
#
# COMPACT_ATOMS: atom_id res chain seq x y z
N MET A 1 -26.98 -19.76 0.04
CA MET A 1 -26.75 -20.79 -1.02
C MET A 1 -27.96 -21.72 -1.17
N ALA A 2 -28.05 -22.49 -2.26
CA ALA A 2 -28.98 -23.62 -2.36
C ALA A 2 -28.34 -24.89 -1.75
N VAL A 3 -29.08 -25.64 -0.95
CA VAL A 3 -28.59 -26.87 -0.31
C VAL A 3 -28.37 -27.95 -1.37
N THR A 4 -27.10 -28.25 -1.61
CA THR A 4 -26.62 -29.24 -2.57
C THR A 4 -25.71 -30.22 -1.82
N ILE A 5 -26.01 -31.51 -1.93
CA ILE A 5 -25.27 -32.60 -1.28
C ILE A 5 -24.48 -33.33 -2.39
N ASP A 6 -23.21 -33.58 -2.15
CA ASP A 6 -22.35 -34.34 -3.07
C ASP A 6 -22.68 -35.85 -2.95
N PRO A 7 -23.22 -36.50 -4.00
CA PRO A 7 -23.58 -37.91 -3.93
C PRO A 7 -22.36 -38.84 -3.88
N VAL A 8 -21.23 -38.41 -4.44
CA VAL A 8 -20.00 -39.21 -4.46
C VAL A 8 -19.46 -39.30 -3.04
N VAL A 9 -19.24 -38.14 -2.41
CA VAL A 9 -18.70 -38.03 -1.04
C VAL A 9 -19.63 -38.69 -0.01
N PHE A 10 -20.96 -38.51 -0.14
CA PHE A 10 -21.94 -39.17 0.73
C PHE A 10 -21.77 -40.70 0.71
N TRP A 11 -21.78 -41.32 -0.48
CA TRP A 11 -21.71 -42.77 -0.60
C TRP A 11 -20.34 -43.34 -0.25
N GLU A 12 -19.24 -42.63 -0.53
CA GLU A 12 -17.90 -43.03 -0.08
C GLU A 12 -17.79 -43.02 1.45
N ARG A 13 -18.24 -41.96 2.11
CA ARG A 13 -18.20 -41.82 3.58
C ARG A 13 -19.14 -42.78 4.28
N LEU A 14 -20.36 -42.97 3.76
CA LEU A 14 -21.29 -44.00 4.21
C LEU A 14 -20.71 -45.40 4.02
N SER A 15 -19.97 -45.67 2.93
CA SER A 15 -19.28 -46.94 2.73
C SER A 15 -18.11 -47.14 3.70
N LYS A 16 -17.32 -46.10 4.02
CA LYS A 16 -16.26 -46.11 5.05
C LYS A 16 -16.85 -46.48 6.42
N LEU A 17 -17.94 -45.81 6.83
CA LEU A 17 -18.70 -46.11 8.05
C LEU A 17 -19.25 -47.54 8.05
N HIS A 18 -19.99 -47.94 7.02
CA HIS A 18 -20.64 -49.25 6.95
C HIS A 18 -19.64 -50.40 6.97
N LYS A 19 -18.53 -50.30 6.24
CA LYS A 19 -17.44 -51.29 6.26
C LYS A 19 -16.76 -51.35 7.63
N GLY A 20 -16.39 -50.19 8.21
CA GLY A 20 -15.73 -50.12 9.52
C GLY A 20 -16.58 -50.64 10.68
N TRP A 21 -17.88 -50.33 10.67
CA TRP A 21 -18.85 -50.86 11.64
C TRP A 21 -19.01 -52.38 11.52
N ASN A 22 -19.28 -52.89 10.32
CA ASN A 22 -19.47 -54.34 10.12
C ASN A 22 -18.20 -55.16 10.39
N ALA A 23 -17.01 -54.59 10.20
CA ALA A 23 -15.74 -55.25 10.48
C ALA A 23 -15.33 -55.27 11.97
N ALA A 24 -15.96 -54.45 12.83
CA ALA A 24 -15.61 -54.28 14.24
C ALA A 24 -16.83 -54.38 15.17
N ARG A 25 -17.80 -55.23 14.81
CA ARG A 25 -19.09 -55.39 15.49
C ARG A 25 -19.03 -56.30 16.73
N ASP A 26 -17.90 -56.35 17.42
CA ASP A 26 -17.71 -57.14 18.64
C ASP A 26 -18.45 -56.52 19.83
N ALA A 27 -18.87 -57.36 20.79
CA ALA A 27 -19.58 -56.91 22.00
C ALA A 27 -18.70 -56.02 22.91
N ASP A 28 -17.41 -56.32 23.00
CA ASP A 28 -16.41 -55.52 23.72
C ASP A 28 -15.78 -54.41 22.84
N GLY A 29 -16.16 -54.34 21.55
CA GLY A 29 -15.65 -53.37 20.58
C GLY A 29 -16.30 -51.99 20.69
N VAL A 30 -15.79 -51.02 19.93
CA VAL A 30 -16.30 -49.62 19.95
C VAL A 30 -17.76 -49.50 19.49
N TRP A 31 -18.27 -50.49 18.75
CA TRP A 31 -19.67 -50.58 18.29
C TRP A 31 -20.55 -51.52 19.15
N LYS A 32 -20.00 -52.21 20.15
CA LYS A 32 -20.72 -52.99 21.18
C LYS A 32 -21.79 -53.95 20.63
N GLY A 33 -21.49 -54.68 19.57
CA GLY A 33 -22.41 -55.64 18.97
C GLY A 33 -23.59 -55.06 18.18
N ALA A 34 -23.72 -53.72 18.05
CA ALA A 34 -24.89 -53.07 17.45
C ALA A 34 -25.25 -53.61 16.05
N ASP A 35 -26.47 -54.14 15.90
CA ASP A 35 -27.07 -54.68 14.68
C ASP A 35 -27.54 -53.60 13.69
N ALA A 36 -27.83 -52.39 14.18
CA ALA A 36 -28.03 -51.18 13.39
C ALA A 36 -27.49 -49.95 14.15
N LEU A 37 -27.16 -48.87 13.43
CA LEU A 37 -26.74 -47.59 14.00
C LEU A 37 -27.82 -46.52 13.78
N VAL A 38 -28.06 -45.71 14.80
CA VAL A 38 -29.06 -44.62 14.80
C VAL A 38 -28.34 -43.31 15.11
N ILE A 39 -28.65 -42.30 14.29
CA ILE A 39 -28.17 -40.92 14.43
C ILE A 39 -29.40 -40.01 14.40
N GLU A 40 -29.93 -39.69 15.57
CA GLU A 40 -31.02 -38.74 15.77
C GLU A 40 -30.52 -37.33 16.05
N ALA A 41 -31.04 -36.34 15.31
CA ALA A 41 -30.81 -34.92 15.54
C ALA A 41 -32.10 -34.21 15.97
N GLY A 42 -31.98 -33.35 16.96
CA GLY A 42 -33.07 -32.57 17.55
C GLY A 42 -33.44 -31.32 16.74
N GLU A 43 -34.19 -30.42 17.37
CA GLU A 43 -34.33 -29.04 16.91
C GLU A 43 -32.95 -28.35 16.90
N ALA A 44 -32.82 -27.29 16.09
CA ALA A 44 -31.55 -26.54 16.00
C ALA A 44 -31.24 -25.86 17.33
N ASP A 45 -29.97 -25.86 17.71
CA ASP A 45 -29.52 -25.39 19.01
C ASP A 45 -28.36 -24.40 18.84
N GLU A 46 -28.68 -23.11 18.75
CA GLU A 46 -27.70 -22.03 18.49
C GLU A 46 -26.69 -21.89 19.64
N ASP A 47 -27.08 -22.24 20.88
CA ASP A 47 -26.17 -22.34 22.03
C ASP A 47 -25.12 -23.46 21.88
N ARG A 48 -25.34 -24.42 20.96
CA ARG A 48 -24.62 -25.70 20.90
C ARG A 48 -24.13 -26.02 19.48
N LEU A 49 -23.07 -25.33 19.10
CA LEU A 49 -22.29 -25.53 17.86
C LEU A 49 -21.79 -26.97 17.61
N TYR A 50 -21.74 -27.84 18.64
CA TYR A 50 -21.20 -29.20 18.53
C TYR A 50 -22.04 -30.27 19.26
N SER A 51 -22.46 -31.26 18.48
CA SER A 51 -22.93 -32.59 18.93
C SER A 51 -22.39 -33.67 18.00
N LYS A 52 -22.37 -34.93 18.45
CA LYS A 52 -21.97 -36.06 17.61
C LYS A 52 -22.99 -36.29 16.49
N SER A 53 -24.28 -36.09 16.75
CA SER A 53 -25.35 -36.17 15.75
C SER A 53 -25.17 -35.15 14.62
N GLN A 54 -25.01 -33.86 14.94
CA GLN A 54 -24.72 -32.81 13.95
C GLN A 54 -23.41 -33.10 13.21
N SER A 55 -22.35 -33.52 13.91
CA SER A 55 -21.04 -33.78 13.30
C SER A 55 -21.08 -34.96 12.32
N MET A 56 -21.85 -36.00 12.62
CA MET A 56 -22.06 -37.13 11.69
C MET A 56 -22.92 -36.74 10.48
N GLN A 57 -23.94 -35.89 10.66
CA GLN A 57 -24.70 -35.33 9.53
C GLN A 57 -23.81 -34.45 8.64
N GLN A 58 -23.04 -33.54 9.23
CA GLN A 58 -22.10 -32.67 8.53
C GLN A 58 -21.01 -33.48 7.81
N TRP A 59 -20.55 -34.59 8.39
CA TRP A 59 -19.60 -35.49 7.76
C TRP A 59 -20.19 -36.25 6.56
N LEU A 60 -21.42 -36.78 6.67
CA LEU A 60 -22.07 -37.55 5.60
C LEU A 60 -22.66 -36.66 4.49
N LEU A 61 -23.33 -35.56 4.84
CA LEU A 61 -24.15 -34.75 3.95
C LEU A 61 -23.51 -33.41 3.56
N GLY A 62 -22.48 -32.95 4.30
CA GLY A 62 -21.95 -31.59 4.17
C GLY A 62 -22.88 -30.48 4.68
N TRP A 63 -24.00 -30.85 5.33
CA TRP A 63 -25.01 -29.95 5.88
C TRP A 63 -25.62 -30.51 7.16
N GLU A 64 -25.91 -29.64 8.14
CA GLU A 64 -26.73 -29.99 9.30
C GLU A 64 -28.21 -30.12 8.90
N PHE A 65 -28.83 -31.22 9.33
CA PHE A 65 -30.23 -31.52 9.09
C PHE A 65 -30.94 -31.69 10.45
N PRO A 66 -31.39 -30.59 11.10
CA PRO A 66 -32.21 -30.67 12.31
C PRO A 66 -33.48 -31.51 12.09
N GLU A 67 -34.11 -31.98 13.17
CA GLU A 67 -35.32 -32.79 13.17
C GLU A 67 -35.25 -33.99 12.20
N THR A 68 -34.14 -34.72 12.23
CA THR A 68 -33.85 -35.81 11.28
C THR A 68 -33.29 -37.02 12.01
N VAL A 69 -33.78 -38.21 11.66
CA VAL A 69 -33.22 -39.49 12.10
C VAL A 69 -32.61 -40.19 10.89
N ILE A 70 -31.35 -40.60 11.00
CA ILE A 70 -30.67 -41.49 10.04
C ILE A 70 -30.48 -42.85 10.73
N VAL A 71 -30.99 -43.92 10.12
CA VAL A 71 -30.80 -45.30 10.58
C VAL A 71 -30.01 -46.07 9.52
N ILE A 72 -28.87 -46.63 9.93
CA ILE A 72 -27.95 -47.37 9.06
C ILE A 72 -28.02 -48.85 9.44
N CYS A 73 -28.53 -49.66 8.53
CA CYS A 73 -28.72 -51.09 8.70
C CYS A 73 -27.70 -51.89 7.88
N SER A 74 -27.66 -53.20 8.12
CA SER A 74 -26.83 -54.17 7.41
C SER A 74 -27.00 -54.13 5.88
N ARG A 75 -28.21 -53.84 5.39
CA ARG A 75 -28.61 -53.93 3.97
C ARG A 75 -29.37 -52.72 3.42
N SER A 76 -29.51 -51.64 4.19
CA SER A 76 -30.27 -50.45 3.80
C SER A 76 -29.92 -49.26 4.70
N VAL A 77 -30.26 -48.05 4.25
CA VAL A 77 -30.24 -46.83 5.07
C VAL A 77 -31.61 -46.17 4.98
N HIS A 78 -32.14 -45.73 6.11
CA HIS A 78 -33.45 -45.08 6.22
C HIS A 78 -33.27 -43.69 6.82
N VAL A 79 -33.85 -42.67 6.20
CA VAL A 79 -33.81 -41.29 6.71
C VAL A 79 -35.22 -40.75 6.87
N LEU A 80 -35.58 -40.34 8.08
CA LEU A 80 -36.83 -39.63 8.39
C LEU A 80 -36.54 -38.14 8.56
N SER A 81 -37.12 -37.30 7.70
CA SER A 81 -36.96 -35.84 7.78
C SER A 81 -38.14 -35.08 7.16
N SER A 82 -38.13 -33.75 7.20
CA SER A 82 -39.17 -32.92 6.59
C SER A 82 -39.20 -33.04 5.07
N LYS A 83 -40.36 -32.81 4.44
CA LYS A 83 -40.55 -32.91 2.98
C LYS A 83 -39.50 -32.13 2.15
N LYS A 84 -39.06 -30.96 2.65
CA LYS A 84 -37.99 -30.16 2.00
C LYS A 84 -36.64 -30.88 2.08
N LYS A 85 -36.26 -31.36 3.27
CA LYS A 85 -35.01 -32.08 3.53
C LYS A 85 -34.94 -33.40 2.74
N VAL A 86 -36.03 -34.17 2.71
CA VAL A 86 -36.18 -35.35 1.83
C VAL A 86 -35.95 -35.00 0.35
N GLY A 87 -36.48 -33.87 -0.13
CA GLY A 87 -36.25 -33.39 -1.50
C GLY A 87 -34.78 -33.12 -1.85
N HIS A 88 -33.96 -32.72 -0.88
CA HIS A 88 -32.50 -32.56 -1.08
C HIS A 88 -31.74 -33.89 -1.08
N LEU A 89 -32.31 -34.95 -0.47
CA LEU A 89 -31.72 -36.29 -0.38
C LEU A 89 -32.14 -37.22 -1.54
N GLU A 90 -33.25 -36.94 -2.22
CA GLU A 90 -33.76 -37.75 -3.33
C GLU A 90 -32.75 -38.02 -4.48
N PRO A 91 -31.82 -37.11 -4.84
CA PRO A 91 -30.76 -37.40 -5.82
C PRO A 91 -29.83 -38.54 -5.40
N LEU A 92 -29.59 -38.74 -4.10
CA LEU A 92 -28.65 -39.74 -3.57
C LEU A 92 -29.09 -41.18 -3.91
N LYS A 93 -30.40 -41.43 -4.04
CA LYS A 93 -30.97 -42.71 -4.51
C LYS A 93 -30.58 -43.08 -5.95
N LYS A 94 -30.18 -42.10 -6.76
CA LYS A 94 -29.92 -42.23 -8.20
C LYS A 94 -28.43 -42.13 -8.55
N ALA A 95 -27.57 -42.02 -7.54
CA ALA A 95 -26.13 -41.94 -7.73
C ALA A 95 -25.57 -43.29 -8.21
N GLU A 96 -24.70 -43.28 -9.21
CA GLU A 96 -24.12 -44.50 -9.80
C GLU A 96 -23.25 -45.30 -8.82
N ASN A 97 -22.70 -44.62 -7.80
CA ASN A 97 -21.90 -45.23 -6.74
C ASN A 97 -22.71 -45.63 -5.49
N ALA A 98 -24.05 -45.66 -5.56
CA ALA A 98 -24.89 -46.02 -4.41
C ALA A 98 -24.61 -47.45 -3.92
N THR A 99 -24.11 -47.58 -2.68
CA THR A 99 -23.69 -48.88 -2.12
C THR A 99 -24.78 -49.64 -1.36
N LEU A 100 -25.90 -48.98 -1.03
CA LEU A 100 -27.06 -49.56 -0.32
C LEU A 100 -28.37 -48.95 -0.86
N PRO A 101 -29.52 -49.63 -0.71
CA PRO A 101 -30.84 -49.00 -0.79
C PRO A 101 -30.96 -47.85 0.21
N LEU A 102 -31.47 -46.69 -0.25
CA LEU A 102 -31.71 -45.50 0.56
C LEU A 102 -33.21 -45.17 0.58
N GLU A 103 -33.86 -45.48 1.70
CA GLU A 103 -35.26 -45.16 1.94
C GLU A 103 -35.39 -43.78 2.60
N LEU A 104 -36.33 -42.96 2.09
CA LEU A 104 -36.54 -41.59 2.57
C LEU A 104 -37.99 -41.41 3.02
N LEU A 105 -38.19 -41.35 4.33
CA LEU A 105 -39.48 -41.15 4.97
C LEU A 105 -39.76 -39.66 5.16
N THR A 106 -40.93 -39.20 4.71
CA THR A 106 -41.37 -37.82 4.95
C THR A 106 -42.08 -37.74 6.29
N ARG A 107 -41.57 -36.87 7.17
CA ARG A 107 -42.17 -36.54 8.47
C ARG A 107 -43.55 -35.91 8.31
N ASP A 108 -44.55 -36.49 8.96
CA ASP A 108 -45.88 -35.91 9.07
C ASP A 108 -45.89 -34.78 10.12
N LYS A 109 -46.86 -33.86 10.06
CA LYS A 109 -46.98 -32.73 11.00
C LYS A 109 -47.80 -33.06 12.26
N VAL A 110 -48.57 -34.14 12.25
CA VAL A 110 -49.56 -34.48 13.30
C VAL A 110 -49.13 -35.74 14.05
N ASP A 111 -48.83 -36.84 13.36
CA ASP A 111 -48.38 -38.10 13.98
C ASP A 111 -47.31 -38.81 13.14
N ASN A 112 -46.20 -39.17 13.79
CA ASN A 112 -45.09 -39.92 13.17
C ASN A 112 -44.98 -41.36 13.68
N THR A 113 -45.94 -41.86 14.46
CA THR A 113 -45.91 -43.23 15.02
C THR A 113 -45.70 -44.30 13.94
N ALA A 114 -46.33 -44.16 12.78
CA ALA A 114 -46.12 -45.06 11.64
C ALA A 114 -44.68 -44.98 11.06
N ASN A 115 -44.11 -43.77 10.96
CA ASN A 115 -42.73 -43.57 10.51
C ASN A 115 -41.73 -44.16 11.53
N TYR A 116 -41.96 -43.97 12.83
CA TYR A 116 -41.13 -44.52 13.89
C TYR A 116 -41.18 -46.06 13.89
N ALA A 117 -42.38 -46.65 13.73
CA ALA A 117 -42.54 -48.09 13.59
C ALA A 117 -41.79 -48.66 12.37
N ALA A 118 -41.78 -47.95 11.24
CA ALA A 118 -41.01 -48.36 10.05
C ALA A 118 -39.49 -48.32 10.30
N LEU A 119 -38.96 -47.28 10.95
CA LEU A 119 -37.54 -47.21 11.34
C LEU A 119 -37.16 -48.33 12.33
N ILE A 120 -38.01 -48.59 13.32
CA ILE A 120 -37.82 -49.64 14.32
C ILE A 120 -37.86 -51.03 13.66
N GLN A 121 -38.74 -51.27 12.69
CA GLN A 121 -38.75 -52.52 11.94
C GLN A 121 -37.47 -52.68 11.11
N ALA A 122 -36.99 -51.62 10.46
CA ALA A 122 -35.71 -51.65 9.73
C ALA A 122 -34.51 -51.97 10.65
N VAL A 123 -34.53 -51.55 11.92
CA VAL A 123 -33.55 -51.98 12.94
C VAL A 123 -33.69 -53.48 13.25
N LYS A 124 -34.91 -53.96 13.48
CA LYS A 124 -35.21 -55.38 13.78
C LYS A 124 -34.87 -56.33 12.61
N ASP A 125 -35.01 -55.86 11.38
CA ASP A 125 -34.66 -56.60 10.16
C ASP A 125 -33.14 -56.60 9.86
N SER A 126 -32.34 -55.88 10.66
CA SER A 126 -30.89 -55.78 10.47
C SER A 126 -30.13 -56.80 11.32
N HIS A 127 -29.24 -57.57 10.70
CA HIS A 127 -28.39 -58.57 11.37
C HIS A 127 -29.18 -59.52 12.30
N ALA A 128 -29.07 -59.38 13.63
CA ALA A 128 -29.84 -60.15 14.61
C ALA A 128 -31.04 -59.39 15.21
N GLY A 129 -31.21 -58.10 14.89
CA GLY A 129 -32.34 -57.26 15.31
C GLY A 129 -32.42 -56.98 16.82
N ALA A 130 -31.36 -57.27 17.58
CA ALA A 130 -31.39 -57.34 19.05
C ALA A 130 -30.67 -56.16 19.72
N VAL A 131 -29.65 -55.57 19.07
CA VAL A 131 -28.85 -54.48 19.63
C VAL A 131 -28.87 -53.25 18.72
N VAL A 132 -29.21 -52.07 19.23
CA VAL A 132 -29.21 -50.82 18.46
C VAL A 132 -28.19 -49.82 19.02
N GLY A 133 -27.34 -49.29 18.15
CA GLY A 133 -26.32 -48.32 18.51
C GLY A 133 -26.86 -46.89 18.45
N CYS A 134 -26.93 -46.22 19.60
CA CYS A 134 -27.50 -44.87 19.76
C CYS A 134 -26.54 -43.91 20.45
N LEU A 135 -26.79 -42.61 20.29
CA LEU A 135 -26.03 -41.51 20.91
C LEU A 135 -26.55 -41.21 22.34
N LEU A 136 -26.52 -42.23 23.21
CA LEU A 136 -27.20 -42.23 24.52
C LEU A 136 -26.75 -41.14 25.50
N LYS A 137 -25.52 -40.64 25.39
CA LYS A 137 -24.99 -39.52 26.19
C LYS A 137 -25.31 -38.14 25.63
N GLU A 138 -25.87 -38.05 24.43
CA GLU A 138 -26.32 -36.77 23.89
C GLU A 138 -27.76 -36.51 24.29
N ASP A 139 -28.07 -35.26 24.65
CA ASP A 139 -29.43 -34.78 24.86
C ASP A 139 -29.78 -33.81 23.72
N PRO A 140 -30.51 -34.25 22.68
CA PRO A 140 -30.95 -33.39 21.58
C PRO A 140 -32.24 -32.65 21.98
N LYS A 141 -32.23 -31.32 21.90
CA LYS A 141 -33.42 -30.48 22.16
C LYS A 141 -34.57 -30.87 21.22
N GLY A 142 -35.81 -30.65 21.67
CA GLY A 142 -36.98 -30.66 20.81
C GLY A 142 -37.85 -31.91 20.82
N ASP A 143 -39.11 -31.68 20.46
CA ASP A 143 -40.23 -32.61 20.68
C ASP A 143 -40.18 -33.82 19.74
N PHE A 144 -39.49 -33.67 18.60
CA PHE A 144 -39.28 -34.73 17.60
C PHE A 144 -38.34 -35.84 18.10
N ALA A 145 -37.14 -35.49 18.55
CA ALA A 145 -36.14 -36.47 19.00
C ALA A 145 -36.59 -37.17 20.28
N ALA A 146 -37.23 -36.44 21.21
CA ALA A 146 -37.82 -37.01 22.41
C ALA A 146 -38.87 -38.10 22.10
N LYS A 147 -39.81 -37.84 21.16
CA LYS A 147 -40.84 -38.80 20.76
C LYS A 147 -40.27 -40.03 20.06
N PHE A 148 -39.26 -39.87 19.20
CA PHE A 148 -38.58 -41.01 18.58
C PHE A 148 -37.82 -41.87 19.60
N ARG A 149 -37.07 -41.25 20.53
CA ARG A 149 -36.39 -41.95 21.64
C ARG A 149 -37.37 -42.68 22.55
N ALA A 150 -38.53 -42.09 22.85
CA ALA A 150 -39.59 -42.75 23.60
C ALA A 150 -40.14 -43.98 22.88
N ALA A 151 -40.40 -43.89 21.56
CA ALA A 151 -40.83 -45.03 20.75
C ALA A 151 -39.78 -46.16 20.71
N LEU A 152 -38.51 -45.83 20.52
CA LEU A 152 -37.39 -46.79 20.52
C LEU A 152 -37.17 -47.45 21.90
N THR A 153 -37.58 -46.80 22.98
CA THR A 153 -37.44 -47.30 24.36
C THR A 153 -38.65 -48.11 24.82
N ALA A 154 -39.82 -47.94 24.18
CA ALA A 154 -41.01 -48.75 24.41
C ALA A 154 -40.91 -50.18 23.85
N GLU A 155 -39.92 -50.45 22.99
CA GLU A 155 -39.78 -51.70 22.25
C GLU A 155 -39.09 -52.81 23.06
N SER A 156 -39.87 -53.78 23.53
CA SER A 156 -39.38 -54.90 24.32
C SER A 156 -38.47 -55.82 23.49
N GLY A 157 -37.23 -55.98 23.93
CA GLY A 157 -36.25 -56.90 23.33
C GLY A 157 -35.12 -56.21 22.54
N LEU A 158 -35.18 -54.89 22.36
CA LEU A 158 -34.14 -54.12 21.68
C LEU A 158 -33.18 -53.45 22.69
N GLN A 159 -31.95 -53.94 22.78
CA GLN A 159 -30.94 -53.38 23.68
C GLN A 159 -30.26 -52.15 23.03
N GLN A 160 -30.42 -50.98 23.65
CA GLN A 160 -29.72 -49.76 23.20
C GLN A 160 -28.28 -49.73 23.75
N VAL A 161 -27.29 -49.39 22.92
CA VAL A 161 -25.86 -49.28 23.30
C VAL A 161 -25.23 -47.98 22.81
N GLU A 162 -24.37 -47.40 23.64
CA GLU A 162 -23.67 -46.13 23.37
C GLU A 162 -22.55 -46.29 22.32
N THR A 163 -22.71 -45.70 21.13
CA THR A 163 -21.79 -45.83 19.97
C THR A 163 -21.01 -44.57 19.59
N ALA A 164 -21.15 -43.44 20.30
CA ALA A 164 -20.33 -42.24 20.08
C ALA A 164 -18.81 -42.47 20.06
N PRO A 165 -18.23 -43.46 20.80
CA PRO A 165 -16.82 -43.82 20.67
C PRO A 165 -16.43 -44.39 19.30
N GLY A 166 -17.31 -45.18 18.66
CA GLY A 166 -17.08 -45.71 17.31
C GLY A 166 -17.12 -44.61 16.25
N PHE A 167 -18.08 -43.69 16.37
CA PHE A 167 -18.11 -42.49 15.52
C PHE A 167 -16.89 -41.58 15.75
N ALA A 168 -16.37 -41.46 16.98
CA ALA A 168 -15.14 -40.73 17.24
C ALA A 168 -13.91 -41.39 16.58
N ASP A 169 -13.76 -42.72 16.65
CA ASP A 169 -12.65 -43.42 15.98
C ASP A 169 -12.70 -43.29 14.45
N LEU A 170 -13.91 -43.30 13.87
CA LEU A 170 -14.16 -43.07 12.43
C LEU A 170 -13.78 -41.65 11.97
N LEU A 171 -14.17 -40.64 12.74
CA LEU A 171 -13.90 -39.23 12.45
C LEU A 171 -12.45 -38.83 12.76
N ALA A 172 -11.74 -39.58 13.60
CA ALA A 172 -10.38 -39.27 14.03
C ALA A 172 -9.40 -39.07 12.85
N VAL A 173 -9.44 -39.97 11.86
CA VAL A 173 -8.54 -39.96 10.69
C VAL A 173 -9.21 -39.25 9.51
N LYS A 174 -8.69 -38.08 9.20
CA LYS A 174 -9.18 -37.13 8.20
C LYS A 174 -8.68 -37.51 6.79
N ASP A 175 -9.55 -37.42 5.79
CA ASP A 175 -9.21 -37.56 4.37
C ASP A 175 -8.47 -36.32 3.83
N SER A 176 -7.95 -36.37 2.59
CA SER A 176 -7.17 -35.28 2.00
C SER A 176 -7.96 -33.97 1.81
N THR A 177 -9.28 -34.05 1.64
CA THR A 177 -10.18 -32.89 1.53
C THR A 177 -10.47 -32.31 2.91
N GLU A 178 -10.66 -33.16 3.92
CA GLU A 178 -10.79 -32.76 5.33
C GLU A 178 -9.52 -32.04 5.81
N LEU A 179 -8.35 -32.62 5.56
CA LEU A 179 -7.05 -32.03 5.87
C LEU A 179 -6.85 -30.68 5.15
N ALA A 180 -7.26 -30.56 3.89
CA ALA A 180 -7.21 -29.29 3.18
C ALA A 180 -8.14 -28.23 3.78
N CYS A 181 -9.31 -28.61 4.31
CA CYS A 181 -10.21 -27.68 5.00
C CYS A 181 -9.64 -27.24 6.36
N VAL A 182 -9.17 -28.17 7.18
CA VAL A 182 -8.48 -27.89 8.46
C VAL A 182 -7.26 -26.99 8.24
N LYS A 183 -6.45 -27.24 7.21
CA LYS A 183 -5.27 -26.42 6.90
C LYS A 183 -5.63 -24.99 6.50
N ARG A 184 -6.72 -24.81 5.72
CA ARG A 184 -7.26 -23.47 5.41
C ARG A 184 -7.77 -22.74 6.65
N ALA A 185 -8.53 -23.43 7.50
CA ALA A 185 -9.04 -22.90 8.77
C ALA A 185 -7.90 -22.44 9.69
N SER A 186 -6.87 -23.28 9.86
CA SER A 186 -5.73 -23.00 10.74
C SER A 186 -4.85 -21.87 10.20
N ILE A 187 -4.62 -21.81 8.88
CA ILE A 187 -3.95 -20.69 8.22
C ILE A 187 -4.74 -19.39 8.40
N PHE A 188 -6.07 -19.43 8.29
CA PHE A 188 -6.90 -18.24 8.51
C PHE A 188 -6.83 -17.78 9.97
N SER A 189 -6.99 -18.68 10.94
CA SER A 189 -6.87 -18.38 12.37
C SER A 189 -5.54 -17.69 12.71
N ALA A 190 -4.44 -18.23 12.18
CA ALA A 190 -3.11 -17.67 12.39
C ALA A 190 -2.95 -16.27 11.76
N VAL A 191 -3.58 -16.03 10.60
CA VAL A 191 -3.58 -14.71 9.94
C VAL A 191 -4.48 -13.71 10.67
N VAL A 192 -5.66 -14.09 11.18
CA VAL A 192 -6.48 -13.21 12.02
C VAL A 192 -5.71 -12.79 13.27
N VAL A 193 -5.02 -13.73 13.92
CA VAL A 193 -4.18 -13.42 15.08
C VAL A 193 -3.07 -12.41 14.72
N GLN A 194 -2.26 -12.65 13.69
CA GLN A 194 -1.12 -11.74 13.42
C GLN A 194 -1.52 -10.43 12.71
N LYS A 195 -2.52 -10.41 11.84
CA LYS A 195 -2.89 -9.21 11.06
C LYS A 195 -4.02 -8.37 11.64
N PHE A 196 -4.81 -8.92 12.55
CA PHE A 196 -5.87 -8.17 13.22
C PHE A 196 -5.58 -8.07 14.71
N LEU A 197 -5.61 -9.18 15.45
CA LEU A 197 -5.56 -9.13 16.91
C LEU A 197 -4.23 -8.57 17.47
N VAL A 198 -3.09 -8.92 16.88
CA VAL A 198 -1.78 -8.35 17.25
C VAL A 198 -1.73 -6.85 16.97
N GLN A 199 -2.16 -6.41 15.79
CA GLN A 199 -2.18 -4.99 15.41
C GLN A 199 -3.17 -4.16 16.22
N GLN A 200 -4.30 -4.75 16.63
CA GLN A 200 -5.21 -4.13 17.59
C GLN A 200 -4.57 -4.04 18.98
N LEU A 201 -3.95 -5.12 19.49
CA LEU A 201 -3.25 -5.10 20.78
C LEU A 201 -2.12 -4.06 20.81
N GLU A 202 -1.37 -3.93 19.72
CA GLU A 202 -0.34 -2.89 19.53
C GLU A 202 -0.98 -1.49 19.59
N SER A 203 -1.97 -1.18 18.73
CA SER A 203 -2.70 0.10 18.77
C SER A 203 -3.38 0.40 20.12
N ILE A 204 -3.86 -0.62 20.84
CA ILE A 204 -4.48 -0.46 22.16
C ILE A 204 -3.45 -0.08 23.23
N VAL A 205 -2.25 -0.65 23.13
CA VAL A 205 -1.15 -0.40 24.06
C VAL A 205 -0.49 0.95 23.77
N ASP A 206 -0.22 1.24 22.49
CA ASP A 206 0.47 2.47 22.06
C ASP A 206 -0.41 3.73 22.20
N GLU A 207 -1.73 3.60 22.12
CA GLU A 207 -2.70 4.71 22.28
C GLU A 207 -3.43 4.68 23.66
N GLU A 208 -2.96 3.86 24.62
CA GLU A 208 -3.55 3.64 25.96
C GLU A 208 -5.09 3.40 25.97
N LYS A 209 -5.63 2.75 24.94
CA LYS A 209 -7.08 2.57 24.75
C LYS A 209 -7.68 1.67 25.84
N LYS A 210 -8.82 2.10 26.38
CA LYS A 210 -9.61 1.33 27.35
C LYS A 210 -10.68 0.50 26.64
N ILE A 211 -10.36 -0.77 26.41
CA ILE A 211 -11.25 -1.75 25.79
C ILE A 211 -11.47 -2.94 26.73
N SER A 212 -12.66 -3.54 26.72
CA SER A 212 -12.93 -4.78 27.46
C SER A 212 -12.44 -5.99 26.67
N HIS A 213 -12.15 -7.10 27.35
CA HIS A 213 -11.82 -8.35 26.66
C HIS A 213 -12.95 -8.82 25.74
N GLU A 214 -14.20 -8.60 26.15
CA GLU A 214 -15.41 -8.95 25.40
C GLU A 214 -15.56 -8.13 24.11
N GLN A 215 -15.27 -6.82 24.13
CA GLN A 215 -15.31 -5.99 22.91
C GLN A 215 -14.19 -6.39 21.94
N LEU A 216 -12.94 -6.50 22.41
CA LEU A 216 -11.82 -6.90 21.55
C LEU A 216 -12.01 -8.31 20.96
N ALA A 217 -12.73 -9.19 21.68
CA ALA A 217 -13.12 -10.50 21.16
C ALA A 217 -14.18 -10.39 20.05
N ALA A 218 -15.19 -9.54 20.20
CA ALA A 218 -16.19 -9.28 19.17
C ALA A 218 -15.57 -8.66 17.92
N ASP A 219 -14.72 -7.64 18.06
CA ASP A 219 -13.98 -7.00 16.95
C ASP A 219 -13.15 -8.05 16.16
N THR A 220 -12.55 -9.00 16.89
CA THR A 220 -11.74 -10.09 16.31
C THR A 220 -12.61 -11.18 15.66
N GLU A 221 -13.86 -11.33 16.06
CA GLU A 221 -14.85 -12.22 15.41
C GLU A 221 -15.41 -11.57 14.13
N ASP A 222 -15.71 -10.27 14.15
CA ASP A 222 -16.17 -9.52 12.97
C ASP A 222 -15.15 -9.54 11.82
N ALA A 223 -13.85 -9.60 12.13
CA ALA A 223 -12.76 -9.77 11.15
C ALA A 223 -12.88 -11.05 10.28
N PHE A 224 -13.73 -12.02 10.65
CA PHE A 224 -14.03 -13.20 9.85
C PHE A 224 -14.87 -12.89 8.60
N SER A 225 -15.65 -11.79 8.63
CA SER A 225 -16.48 -11.37 7.51
C SER A 225 -15.67 -10.80 6.33
N GLU A 226 -14.45 -10.32 6.57
CA GLU A 226 -13.60 -9.62 5.59
C GLU A 226 -12.24 -10.29 5.33
N PRO A 227 -12.17 -11.61 5.03
CA PRO A 227 -10.91 -12.35 4.88
C PRO A 227 -10.02 -11.79 3.76
N ILE A 228 -10.63 -11.11 2.77
CA ILE A 228 -9.93 -10.46 1.65
C ILE A 228 -9.08 -9.28 2.14
N LYS A 229 -9.54 -8.47 3.11
CA LYS A 229 -8.75 -7.37 3.69
C LYS A 229 -7.51 -7.90 4.42
N LEU A 230 -7.64 -9.06 5.09
CA LEU A 230 -6.52 -9.79 5.69
C LEU A 230 -5.59 -10.45 4.64
N GLY A 231 -5.90 -10.33 3.35
CA GLY A 231 -5.12 -10.90 2.25
C GLY A 231 -5.35 -12.40 2.03
N VAL A 232 -6.46 -12.95 2.50
CA VAL A 232 -6.81 -14.37 2.40
C VAL A 232 -7.96 -14.56 1.41
N LYS A 233 -7.68 -15.25 0.29
CA LYS A 233 -8.68 -15.55 -0.76
C LYS A 233 -9.58 -16.73 -0.36
N LEU A 234 -10.41 -16.53 0.66
CA LEU A 234 -11.50 -17.42 1.07
C LEU A 234 -12.83 -16.67 0.98
N SER A 235 -13.94 -17.40 0.85
CA SER A 235 -15.30 -16.86 0.84
C SER A 235 -15.81 -16.74 2.29
N PRO A 236 -16.40 -15.59 2.69
CA PRO A 236 -16.98 -15.41 4.02
C PRO A 236 -18.05 -16.47 4.36
N ASP A 237 -18.94 -16.78 3.41
CA ASP A 237 -20.01 -17.79 3.54
C ASP A 237 -19.53 -19.23 3.88
N LEU A 238 -18.22 -19.47 3.91
CA LEU A 238 -17.59 -20.76 4.22
C LEU A 238 -16.68 -20.69 5.45
N LEU A 239 -16.63 -19.55 6.14
CA LEU A 239 -15.86 -19.28 7.35
C LEU A 239 -16.81 -18.97 8.50
N GLU A 240 -16.66 -19.72 9.58
CA GLU A 240 -17.32 -19.52 10.86
C GLU A 240 -16.24 -19.42 11.95
N SER A 241 -16.58 -18.83 13.08
CA SER A 241 -15.79 -18.99 14.30
C SER A 241 -16.03 -20.37 14.92
N CYS A 242 -15.02 -20.95 15.58
CA CYS A 242 -15.21 -22.19 16.33
C CYS A 242 -15.92 -21.96 17.68
N TYR A 243 -15.71 -20.77 18.25
CA TYR A 243 -16.17 -20.25 19.53
C TYR A 243 -15.71 -18.78 19.58
N SER A 244 -16.48 -17.86 20.15
CA SER A 244 -16.10 -16.44 20.21
C SER A 244 -14.71 -16.25 20.85
N PRO A 245 -13.82 -15.41 20.26
CA PRO A 245 -12.42 -15.33 20.68
C PRO A 245 -12.24 -15.12 22.18
N ILE A 246 -11.32 -15.89 22.79
CA ILE A 246 -11.08 -15.82 24.23
C ILE A 246 -9.85 -14.96 24.47
N ILE A 247 -10.03 -13.82 25.13
CA ILE A 247 -8.99 -12.88 25.53
C ILE A 247 -9.10 -12.70 27.05
N GLN A 248 -7.97 -12.79 27.74
CA GLN A 248 -7.91 -12.71 29.21
C GLN A 248 -6.62 -12.00 29.65
N SER A 249 -6.73 -11.12 30.65
CA SER A 249 -5.61 -10.46 31.32
C SER A 249 -6.00 -10.14 32.78
N GLY A 250 -5.23 -9.30 33.47
CA GLY A 250 -5.65 -8.68 34.74
C GLY A 250 -5.75 -9.59 35.97
N GLY A 251 -5.31 -10.84 35.87
CA GLY A 251 -5.31 -11.82 36.96
C GLY A 251 -6.43 -12.86 36.90
N ASN A 252 -7.40 -12.70 35.99
CA ASN A 252 -8.56 -13.58 35.86
C ASN A 252 -8.41 -14.53 34.66
N PHE A 253 -7.67 -15.64 34.85
CA PHE A 253 -7.31 -16.57 33.78
C PHE A 253 -7.99 -17.94 33.93
N ASN A 254 -8.42 -18.50 32.79
CA ASN A 254 -9.11 -19.78 32.68
C ASN A 254 -8.81 -20.39 31.29
N LEU A 255 -7.79 -21.26 31.20
CA LEU A 255 -7.27 -21.80 29.94
C LEU A 255 -8.08 -23.03 29.44
N LYS A 256 -9.36 -23.10 29.81
CA LYS A 256 -10.28 -24.14 29.35
C LYS A 256 -10.90 -23.71 28.02
N PRO A 257 -11.17 -24.65 27.08
CA PRO A 257 -11.94 -24.39 25.85
C PRO A 257 -13.44 -24.09 26.09
N SER A 258 -13.81 -23.73 27.32
CA SER A 258 -15.15 -23.35 27.77
C SER A 258 -15.07 -22.11 28.67
N ALA A 259 -14.03 -21.30 28.47
CA ALA A 259 -13.97 -19.95 28.99
C ALA A 259 -14.58 -19.00 27.96
N ALA A 260 -14.87 -17.77 28.40
CA ALA A 260 -15.23 -16.65 27.54
C ALA A 260 -14.32 -15.48 27.89
N SER A 261 -14.26 -14.50 27.00
CA SER A 261 -13.85 -13.14 27.34
C SER A 261 -14.87 -12.51 28.30
N ASN A 262 -14.51 -11.45 29.01
CA ASN A 262 -15.40 -10.78 29.95
C ASN A 262 -15.33 -9.24 29.83
N GLY A 263 -16.30 -8.57 30.45
CA GLY A 263 -16.36 -7.10 30.51
C GLY A 263 -15.26 -6.40 31.31
N ASP A 264 -14.26 -7.11 31.86
CA ASP A 264 -13.11 -6.46 32.49
C ASP A 264 -12.27 -5.75 31.41
N MET A 265 -11.72 -4.59 31.75
CA MET A 265 -10.80 -3.84 30.87
C MET A 265 -9.47 -4.58 30.71
N LEU A 266 -8.90 -4.51 29.50
CA LEU A 266 -7.58 -5.05 29.20
C LEU A 266 -6.52 -4.46 30.14
N TYR A 267 -5.61 -5.30 30.62
CA TYR A 267 -4.56 -4.95 31.57
C TYR A 267 -3.19 -5.37 31.04
N TYR A 268 -2.26 -4.40 31.01
CA TYR A 268 -0.93 -4.60 30.47
C TYR A 268 -0.07 -5.45 31.42
N GLY A 269 0.51 -6.51 30.85
CA GLY A 269 1.12 -7.62 31.58
C GLY A 269 1.02 -8.88 30.73
N ALA A 270 0.56 -9.99 31.29
CA ALA A 270 0.21 -11.19 30.52
C ALA A 270 -1.20 -11.09 29.93
N ILE A 271 -1.29 -11.16 28.59
CA ILE A 271 -2.54 -11.20 27.83
C ILE A 271 -2.59 -12.54 27.09
N THR A 272 -3.47 -13.45 27.49
CA THR A 272 -3.67 -14.74 26.79
C THR A 272 -4.80 -14.63 25.78
N CYS A 273 -4.54 -15.00 24.54
CA CYS A 273 -5.49 -14.99 23.43
C CYS A 273 -5.65 -16.40 22.86
N SER A 274 -6.89 -16.85 22.62
CA SER A 274 -7.19 -18.10 21.93
C SER A 274 -8.29 -17.89 20.91
N LEU A 275 -8.02 -18.29 19.66
CA LEU A 275 -8.90 -18.11 18.51
C LEU A 275 -8.91 -19.39 17.68
N GLY A 276 -10.07 -19.78 17.17
CA GLY A 276 -10.20 -20.91 16.27
C GLY A 276 -11.18 -20.60 15.14
N ALA A 277 -10.74 -20.68 13.90
CA ALA A 277 -11.61 -20.58 12.74
C ALA A 277 -12.06 -21.94 12.24
N ARG A 278 -13.23 -21.96 11.61
CA ARG A 278 -13.93 -23.13 11.10
C ARG A 278 -14.21 -22.93 9.62
N TYR A 279 -13.52 -23.67 8.75
CA TYR A 279 -13.69 -23.56 7.30
C TYR A 279 -14.43 -24.78 6.75
N LYS A 280 -15.56 -24.57 6.06
CA LYS A 280 -16.49 -25.64 5.64
C LYS A 280 -16.82 -26.60 6.80
N SER A 281 -17.08 -26.04 7.97
CA SER A 281 -17.34 -26.76 9.24
C SER A 281 -16.14 -27.50 9.87
N TYR A 282 -14.94 -27.50 9.26
CA TYR A 282 -13.73 -28.07 9.87
C TYR A 282 -13.01 -27.02 10.73
N CYS A 283 -12.94 -27.29 12.02
CA CYS A 283 -12.34 -26.45 13.05
C CYS A 283 -10.82 -26.41 12.98
N SER A 284 -10.27 -25.40 13.64
CA SER A 284 -8.85 -25.24 13.95
C SER A 284 -8.70 -24.41 15.22
N ASN A 285 -7.48 -24.30 15.74
CA ASN A 285 -7.20 -23.48 16.92
C ASN A 285 -5.76 -22.93 16.89
N VAL A 286 -5.61 -21.71 17.38
CA VAL A 286 -4.33 -21.09 17.71
C VAL A 286 -4.48 -20.33 19.03
N GLY A 287 -3.45 -20.40 19.87
CA GLY A 287 -3.44 -19.72 21.17
C GLY A 287 -2.05 -19.16 21.45
N ARG A 288 -1.99 -17.91 21.91
CA ARG A 288 -0.77 -17.16 22.18
C ARG A 288 -0.89 -16.43 23.51
N THR A 289 0.25 -16.03 24.05
CA THR A 289 0.30 -15.07 25.16
C THR A 289 1.24 -13.96 24.75
N TYR A 290 0.73 -12.73 24.84
CA TYR A 290 1.50 -11.50 24.66
C TYR A 290 1.85 -10.96 26.05
N LEU A 291 3.02 -10.36 26.16
CA LEU A 291 3.66 -10.06 27.44
C LEU A 291 4.24 -8.65 27.41
N ILE A 292 3.56 -7.70 28.05
CA ILE A 292 3.93 -6.29 28.11
C ILE A 292 4.67 -6.02 29.43
N ASN A 293 5.81 -5.32 29.36
CA ASN A 293 6.76 -5.11 30.46
C ASN A 293 7.04 -6.37 31.31
N PRO A 294 7.40 -7.52 30.69
CA PRO A 294 7.43 -8.80 31.39
C PRO A 294 8.58 -8.92 32.40
N THR A 295 8.24 -9.51 33.55
CA THR A 295 9.22 -9.82 34.60
C THR A 295 10.18 -10.94 34.17
N LYS A 296 11.34 -11.01 34.84
CA LYS A 296 12.31 -12.11 34.64
C LYS A 296 11.79 -13.47 35.17
N SER A 297 10.62 -13.48 35.81
CA SER A 297 9.85 -14.67 36.18
C SER A 297 8.95 -15.13 35.01
N GLN A 298 8.21 -14.20 34.43
CA GLN A 298 7.33 -14.43 33.27
C GLN A 298 8.12 -14.91 32.05
N GLU A 299 9.27 -14.27 31.75
CA GLU A 299 10.17 -14.65 30.65
C GLU A 299 10.57 -16.14 30.71
N LYS A 300 11.03 -16.59 31.88
CA LYS A 300 11.47 -17.98 32.08
C LYS A 300 10.30 -18.97 31.99
N THR A 301 9.13 -18.55 32.47
CA THR A 301 7.92 -19.38 32.47
C THR A 301 7.35 -19.54 31.06
N TYR A 302 7.35 -18.49 30.25
CA TYR A 302 7.01 -18.56 28.82
C TYR A 302 8.02 -19.39 28.02
N LYS A 303 9.32 -19.15 28.20
CA LYS A 303 10.38 -19.91 27.48
C LYS A 303 10.36 -21.40 27.83
N LEU A 304 10.00 -21.76 29.06
CA LEU A 304 9.71 -23.15 29.44
C LEU A 304 8.44 -23.67 28.73
N LEU A 305 7.34 -22.91 28.69
CA LEU A 305 6.12 -23.35 28.01
C LEU A 305 6.34 -23.64 26.52
N LEU A 306 7.16 -22.84 25.84
CA LEU A 306 7.54 -23.06 24.44
C LEU A 306 8.31 -24.37 24.23
N GLU A 307 9.25 -24.70 25.13
CA GLU A 307 9.94 -26.01 25.13
C GLU A 307 8.95 -27.17 25.36
N LEU A 308 8.04 -27.04 26.34
CA LEU A 308 7.04 -28.05 26.66
C LEU A 308 6.08 -28.31 25.48
N GLN A 309 5.67 -27.27 24.75
CA GLN A 309 4.84 -27.42 23.57
C GLN A 309 5.61 -28.11 22.43
N GLY A 310 6.89 -27.75 22.25
CA GLY A 310 7.79 -28.46 21.33
C GLY A 310 7.90 -29.95 21.65
N GLU A 311 8.00 -30.33 22.93
CA GLU A 311 8.02 -31.73 23.35
C GLU A 311 6.67 -32.45 23.21
N ALA A 312 5.55 -31.76 23.45
CA ALA A 312 4.22 -32.31 23.18
C ALA A 312 4.07 -32.67 21.70
N ILE A 313 4.46 -31.76 20.79
CA ILE A 313 4.44 -31.97 19.34
C ILE A 313 5.44 -33.07 18.93
N ALA A 314 6.64 -33.09 19.50
CA ALA A 314 7.66 -34.10 19.21
C ALA A 314 7.31 -35.51 19.75
N ALA A 315 6.41 -35.62 20.72
CA ALA A 315 5.86 -36.88 21.22
C ALA A 315 4.62 -37.36 20.42
N LEU A 316 3.91 -36.45 19.75
CA LEU A 316 2.70 -36.73 18.98
C LEU A 316 3.03 -37.32 17.59
N LYS A 317 3.43 -38.60 17.57
CA LYS A 317 3.89 -39.30 16.36
C LYS A 317 3.06 -40.54 16.05
N SER A 318 2.99 -40.89 14.76
CA SER A 318 2.37 -42.14 14.30
C SER A 318 2.88 -43.35 15.09
N GLY A 319 1.97 -44.16 15.63
CA GLY A 319 2.28 -45.32 16.46
C GLY A 319 2.52 -45.03 17.96
N ALA A 320 2.63 -43.76 18.38
CA ALA A 320 2.72 -43.40 19.80
C ALA A 320 1.33 -43.38 20.47
N LYS A 321 1.27 -43.65 21.78
CA LYS A 321 0.05 -43.47 22.58
C LYS A 321 -0.16 -42.00 22.91
N LEU A 322 -1.40 -41.49 22.87
CA LEU A 322 -1.70 -40.10 23.23
C LEU A 322 -1.32 -39.76 24.69
N SER A 323 -1.33 -40.74 25.59
CA SER A 323 -0.82 -40.62 26.96
C SER A 323 0.68 -40.30 27.07
N SER A 324 1.51 -40.65 26.07
CA SER A 324 2.93 -40.29 26.08
C SER A 324 3.19 -38.80 25.90
N VAL A 325 2.28 -38.06 25.25
CA VAL A 325 2.36 -36.60 25.07
C VAL A 325 2.33 -35.89 26.42
N MET A 326 1.29 -36.14 27.22
CA MET A 326 1.19 -35.58 28.58
C MET A 326 2.34 -36.06 29.49
N THR A 327 2.80 -37.30 29.29
CA THR A 327 3.90 -37.88 30.08
C THR A 327 5.23 -37.18 29.80
N ALA A 328 5.54 -36.86 28.53
CA ALA A 328 6.73 -36.09 28.15
C ALA A 328 6.73 -34.70 28.80
N VAL A 329 5.62 -33.95 28.67
CA VAL A 329 5.44 -32.62 29.25
C VAL A 329 5.61 -32.64 30.77
N VAL A 330 4.92 -33.54 31.48
CA VAL A 330 5.02 -33.63 32.96
C VAL A 330 6.44 -34.00 33.42
N ASN A 331 7.12 -34.90 32.71
CA ASN A 331 8.51 -35.25 33.02
C ASN A 331 9.47 -34.07 32.80
N ARG A 332 9.27 -33.28 31.73
CA ARG A 332 10.06 -32.08 31.47
C ARG A 332 9.85 -31.00 32.54
N VAL A 333 8.59 -30.70 32.92
CA VAL A 333 8.28 -29.78 34.02
C VAL A 333 8.97 -30.23 35.31
N LYS A 334 8.89 -31.52 35.67
CA LYS A 334 9.57 -32.08 36.85
C LYS A 334 11.09 -31.91 36.81
N SER A 335 11.70 -32.00 35.64
CA SER A 335 13.15 -31.88 35.47
C SER A 335 13.67 -30.43 35.55
N LYS A 336 12.87 -29.43 35.15
CA LYS A 336 13.30 -28.03 35.03
C LYS A 336 12.68 -27.08 36.07
N ALA A 337 11.39 -27.22 36.35
CA ALA A 337 10.65 -26.35 37.25
C ALA A 337 9.53 -27.12 37.99
N PRO A 338 9.86 -28.06 38.89
CA PRO A 338 8.86 -28.88 39.58
C PRO A 338 7.84 -28.06 40.39
N HIS A 339 8.17 -26.82 40.79
CA HIS A 339 7.22 -25.91 41.45
C HIS A 339 6.07 -25.46 40.52
N LEU A 340 6.25 -25.52 39.20
CA LEU A 340 5.22 -25.21 38.20
C LEU A 340 4.32 -26.41 37.85
N GLU A 341 4.61 -27.64 38.32
CA GLU A 341 3.75 -28.81 38.04
C GLU A 341 2.30 -28.59 38.49
N LYS A 342 2.10 -27.98 39.66
CA LYS A 342 0.76 -27.69 40.20
C LYS A 342 -0.03 -26.65 39.40
N HIS A 343 0.64 -25.90 38.53
CA HIS A 343 0.07 -24.85 37.67
C HIS A 343 -0.22 -25.34 36.24
N LEU A 344 0.36 -26.47 35.82
CA LEU A 344 0.23 -26.98 34.45
C LEU A 344 -1.22 -27.38 34.12
N THR A 345 -1.68 -27.07 32.91
CA THR A 345 -2.97 -27.53 32.39
C THR A 345 -3.12 -29.06 32.48
N LYS A 346 -4.29 -29.55 32.88
CA LYS A 346 -4.55 -30.98 33.16
C LYS A 346 -4.49 -31.92 31.93
N ASN A 347 -4.25 -31.36 30.75
CA ASN A 347 -4.10 -32.01 29.46
C ASN A 347 -3.30 -31.09 28.52
N CYS A 348 -2.78 -31.63 27.44
CA CYS A 348 -2.08 -30.92 26.37
C CYS A 348 -2.96 -30.68 25.13
N GLY A 349 -4.29 -30.58 25.32
CA GLY A 349 -5.27 -30.38 24.26
C GLY A 349 -5.99 -31.68 23.83
N PHE A 350 -6.41 -31.75 22.57
CA PHE A 350 -7.39 -32.73 22.10
C PHE A 350 -7.41 -32.88 20.57
N GLY A 351 -7.90 -34.02 20.07
CA GLY A 351 -8.23 -34.20 18.66
C GLY A 351 -9.27 -33.19 18.18
N THR A 352 -9.20 -32.79 16.91
CA THR A 352 -10.09 -31.77 16.32
C THR A 352 -10.41 -32.08 14.85
N GLY A 353 -11.56 -31.57 14.38
CA GLY A 353 -12.13 -31.91 13.09
C GLY A 353 -13.39 -31.12 12.82
N ILE A 354 -14.50 -31.80 12.51
CA ILE A 354 -15.84 -31.16 12.45
C ILE A 354 -16.31 -30.76 13.86
N GLU A 355 -15.91 -31.55 14.85
CA GLU A 355 -15.97 -31.20 16.27
C GLU A 355 -14.74 -30.37 16.62
N PHE A 356 -14.92 -29.22 17.27
CA PHE A 356 -13.79 -28.47 17.82
C PHE A 356 -12.96 -29.33 18.79
N LYS A 357 -13.63 -30.14 19.62
CA LYS A 357 -13.03 -31.01 20.63
C LYS A 357 -13.53 -32.45 20.55
N GLU A 358 -12.74 -33.32 19.94
CA GLU A 358 -12.97 -34.77 19.92
C GLU A 358 -12.61 -35.38 21.28
N GLY A 359 -13.58 -35.41 22.21
CA GLY A 359 -13.32 -35.75 23.62
C GLY A 359 -12.64 -37.10 23.86
N ALA A 360 -12.84 -38.09 22.98
CA ALA A 360 -12.16 -39.39 23.04
C ALA A 360 -10.64 -39.31 22.79
N LEU A 361 -10.18 -38.28 22.09
CA LEU A 361 -8.78 -38.04 21.70
C LEU A 361 -8.12 -36.94 22.55
N THR A 362 -8.55 -36.77 23.80
CA THR A 362 -7.96 -35.78 24.72
C THR A 362 -6.53 -36.17 25.09
N LEU A 363 -5.55 -35.29 24.86
CA LEU A 363 -4.12 -35.48 25.13
C LEU A 363 -3.81 -35.42 26.64
N ASN A 364 -4.16 -36.50 27.35
CA ASN A 364 -3.97 -36.63 28.79
C ASN A 364 -3.39 -38.00 29.18
N ALA A 365 -2.86 -38.11 30.39
CA ALA A 365 -2.14 -39.30 30.88
C ALA A 365 -2.96 -40.61 30.95
N LYS A 366 -4.28 -40.57 30.70
CA LYS A 366 -5.17 -41.75 30.67
C LYS A 366 -5.58 -42.18 29.25
N CYS A 367 -5.15 -41.46 28.20
CA CYS A 367 -5.58 -41.73 26.83
C CYS A 367 -4.65 -42.76 26.15
N ASP A 368 -5.03 -44.04 26.20
CA ASP A 368 -4.26 -45.14 25.59
C ASP A 368 -4.46 -45.31 24.07
N VAL A 369 -5.24 -44.44 23.43
CA VAL A 369 -5.41 -44.40 21.97
C VAL A 369 -4.05 -44.19 21.29
N VAL A 370 -3.83 -44.88 20.17
CA VAL A 370 -2.62 -44.75 19.36
C VAL A 370 -2.83 -43.71 18.27
N ALA A 371 -1.91 -42.77 18.13
CA ALA A 371 -1.94 -41.76 17.08
C ALA A 371 -1.71 -42.42 15.70
N ARG A 372 -2.59 -42.10 14.74
CA ARG A 372 -2.55 -42.57 13.36
C ARG A 372 -2.27 -41.40 12.41
N PRO A 373 -1.63 -41.60 11.26
CA PRO A 373 -1.50 -40.55 10.25
C PRO A 373 -2.87 -40.02 9.83
N GLY A 374 -2.96 -38.73 9.51
CA GLY A 374 -4.23 -38.07 9.20
C GLY A 374 -5.08 -37.70 10.42
N MET A 375 -4.66 -38.02 11.65
CA MET A 375 -5.25 -37.41 12.85
C MET A 375 -4.76 -35.97 13.03
N VAL A 376 -5.67 -35.07 13.41
CA VAL A 376 -5.38 -33.66 13.72
C VAL A 376 -5.68 -33.39 15.19
N PHE A 377 -4.80 -32.64 15.84
CA PHE A 377 -4.92 -32.24 17.24
C PHE A 377 -4.76 -30.73 17.41
N ASN A 378 -5.58 -30.15 18.28
CA ASN A 378 -5.26 -28.90 18.95
C ASN A 378 -4.29 -29.23 20.09
N VAL A 379 -2.99 -28.90 19.94
CA VAL A 379 -1.97 -29.12 20.98
C VAL A 379 -1.87 -27.85 21.83
N ALA A 380 -2.61 -27.86 22.93
CA ALA A 380 -2.90 -26.70 23.78
C ALA A 380 -2.47 -26.95 25.23
N LEU A 381 -1.57 -26.14 25.75
CA LEU A 381 -1.11 -26.21 27.14
C LEU A 381 -0.69 -24.86 27.68
N GLY A 382 -0.65 -24.76 29.01
CA GLY A 382 -0.28 -23.54 29.70
C GLY A 382 0.02 -23.75 31.18
N PHE A 383 0.36 -22.66 31.86
CA PHE A 383 0.42 -22.57 33.31
C PHE A 383 -0.65 -21.59 33.80
N GLU A 384 -1.51 -22.03 34.71
CA GLU A 384 -2.59 -21.24 35.31
C GLU A 384 -2.23 -20.79 36.74
N ASN A 385 -2.70 -19.62 37.16
CA ASN A 385 -2.58 -19.11 38.54
C ASN A 385 -1.12 -18.96 39.03
N VAL A 386 -0.16 -18.61 38.16
CA VAL A 386 1.25 -18.45 38.54
C VAL A 386 1.42 -17.15 39.33
N GLU A 387 2.00 -17.23 40.52
CA GLU A 387 2.31 -16.05 41.34
C GLU A 387 3.50 -15.28 40.76
N ASP A 388 3.32 -13.97 40.50
CA ASP A 388 4.43 -13.05 40.31
C ASP A 388 4.70 -12.27 41.61
N LYS A 389 5.98 -12.20 41.98
CA LYS A 389 6.47 -11.54 43.19
C LYS A 389 7.13 -10.19 42.88
N GLU A 390 7.44 -9.94 41.61
CA GLU A 390 7.99 -8.69 41.11
C GLU A 390 6.86 -7.72 40.69
N ALA A 391 5.60 -8.20 40.62
CA ALA A 391 4.43 -7.40 40.25
C ALA A 391 4.01 -6.35 41.30
N THR A 392 3.94 -5.10 40.85
CA THR A 392 3.55 -3.91 41.63
C THR A 392 2.04 -3.82 41.85
N ASP A 393 1.22 -3.88 40.78
CA ASP A 393 -0.24 -3.93 40.86
C ASP A 393 -0.72 -5.34 41.28
N LYS A 394 -1.80 -5.39 42.07
CA LYS A 394 -2.58 -6.58 42.42
C LYS A 394 -2.98 -7.39 41.18
N ARG A 395 -3.33 -6.74 40.07
CA ARG A 395 -3.72 -7.39 38.80
C ARG A 395 -2.60 -8.20 38.15
N GLY A 396 -1.34 -7.80 38.35
CA GLY A 396 -0.17 -8.53 37.85
C GLY A 396 0.32 -9.67 38.76
N LYS A 397 -0.17 -9.77 40.01
CA LYS A 397 0.36 -10.74 41.01
C LYS A 397 0.03 -12.19 40.70
N VAL A 398 -0.96 -12.44 39.85
CA VAL A 398 -1.32 -13.77 39.38
C VAL A 398 -1.43 -13.69 37.87
N TYR A 399 -0.74 -14.56 37.15
CA TYR A 399 -0.78 -14.60 35.69
C TYR A 399 -0.97 -16.02 35.14
N ALA A 400 -1.22 -16.10 33.85
CA ALA A 400 -1.15 -17.34 33.10
C ALA A 400 -0.30 -17.15 31.83
N VAL A 401 0.21 -18.26 31.32
CA VAL A 401 0.80 -18.34 29.98
C VAL A 401 0.22 -19.55 29.26
N PHE A 402 -0.10 -19.38 27.99
CA PHE A 402 -0.82 -20.34 27.15
C PHE A 402 -0.26 -20.36 25.72
N LEU A 403 -0.10 -21.58 25.19
CA LEU A 403 0.21 -21.83 23.78
C LEU A 403 -0.71 -22.93 23.25
N ALA A 404 -1.33 -22.68 22.11
CA ALA A 404 -2.09 -23.67 21.36
C ALA A 404 -1.80 -23.60 19.87
N ASP A 405 -1.75 -24.75 19.21
CA ASP A 405 -1.53 -24.87 17.76
C ASP A 405 -2.30 -26.05 17.18
N THR A 406 -2.65 -25.95 15.89
CA THR A 406 -3.27 -27.05 15.13
C THR A 406 -2.19 -27.90 14.48
N VAL A 407 -2.20 -29.20 14.74
CA VAL A 407 -1.08 -30.11 14.45
C VAL A 407 -1.58 -31.40 13.78
N LEU A 408 -1.00 -31.75 12.64
CA LEU A 408 -1.25 -33.00 11.91
C LEU A 408 -0.22 -34.07 12.30
N VAL A 409 -0.71 -35.27 12.64
CA VAL A 409 0.11 -36.49 12.65
C VAL A 409 0.39 -36.93 11.21
N SER A 410 1.63 -36.78 10.77
CA SER A 410 2.05 -37.12 9.41
C SER A 410 2.50 -38.60 9.28
N GLU A 411 2.61 -39.06 8.03
CA GLU A 411 3.24 -40.35 7.71
C GLU A 411 4.78 -40.32 7.82
N SER A 412 5.40 -39.14 7.69
CA SER A 412 6.87 -38.99 7.76
C SER A 412 7.46 -39.11 9.16
N GLY A 413 6.59 -39.22 10.18
CA GLY A 413 6.99 -39.41 11.58
C GLY A 413 7.36 -38.13 12.34
N ALA A 414 7.33 -36.97 11.68
CA ALA A 414 7.38 -35.65 12.32
C ALA A 414 6.04 -34.93 12.11
N ALA A 415 5.41 -34.48 13.19
CA ALA A 415 4.12 -33.80 13.12
C ALA A 415 4.26 -32.42 12.43
N GLU A 416 3.28 -32.07 11.60
CA GLU A 416 3.24 -30.79 10.87
C GLU A 416 2.35 -29.79 11.60
N VAL A 417 2.79 -28.54 11.78
CA VAL A 417 2.03 -27.51 12.48
C VAL A 417 1.38 -26.58 11.46
N TYR A 418 0.05 -26.55 11.42
CA TYR A 418 -0.69 -25.75 10.43
C TYR A 418 -0.80 -24.26 10.80
N SER A 419 -0.61 -23.92 12.09
CA SER A 419 -0.69 -22.55 12.62
C SER A 419 0.67 -21.85 12.75
N GLU A 420 1.72 -22.33 12.05
CA GLU A 420 3.05 -21.71 12.03
C GLU A 420 3.08 -20.23 11.60
N LYS A 421 2.05 -19.77 10.88
CA LYS A 421 1.88 -18.35 10.52
C LYS A 421 1.52 -17.42 11.68
N ALA A 422 1.33 -17.93 12.89
CA ALA A 422 1.24 -17.12 14.10
C ALA A 422 2.55 -17.29 14.89
N PRO A 423 3.41 -16.26 14.96
CA PRO A 423 4.66 -16.31 15.71
C PRO A 423 4.49 -16.65 17.20
N LYS A 424 5.58 -17.08 17.86
CA LYS A 424 5.59 -17.55 19.27
C LYS A 424 6.99 -17.69 19.87
N GLN A 425 8.03 -17.18 19.22
CA GLN A 425 9.31 -16.97 19.88
C GLN A 425 9.16 -15.80 20.84
N TRP A 426 10.05 -15.72 21.84
CA TRP A 426 10.03 -14.65 22.83
C TRP A 426 9.97 -13.26 22.21
N ALA A 427 10.82 -13.00 21.21
CA ALA A 427 10.92 -11.72 20.53
C ALA A 427 9.69 -11.36 19.67
N ASP A 428 8.79 -12.30 19.41
CA ASP A 428 7.56 -12.07 18.65
C ASP A 428 6.35 -11.76 19.55
N VAL A 429 6.52 -11.79 20.88
CA VAL A 429 5.40 -11.65 21.84
C VAL A 429 5.73 -10.81 23.08
N SER A 430 6.99 -10.42 23.29
CA SER A 430 7.42 -9.58 24.41
C SER A 430 7.49 -8.11 24.00
N TYR A 431 6.63 -7.30 24.59
CA TYR A 431 6.57 -5.85 24.38
C TYR A 431 7.17 -5.11 25.57
N TYR A 432 7.85 -4.01 25.31
CA TYR A 432 8.48 -3.16 26.33
C TYR A 432 8.11 -1.71 26.06
N LEU A 433 7.39 -1.11 27.00
CA LEU A 433 7.03 0.30 26.99
C LEU A 433 8.20 1.12 27.52
N LYS A 434 8.39 2.33 26.98
CA LYS A 434 9.28 3.32 27.59
C LYS A 434 8.53 3.98 28.75
N ASP A 435 8.88 3.63 29.98
CA ASP A 435 8.35 4.30 31.16
C ASP A 435 8.75 5.79 31.08
N ASN A 436 7.77 6.70 31.15
CA ASN A 436 7.96 8.14 30.95
C ASN A 436 8.22 8.92 32.26
N ASP A 437 8.48 8.20 33.36
CA ASP A 437 8.96 8.77 34.62
C ASP A 437 10.50 8.79 34.57
N GLY A 438 11.07 9.98 34.39
CA GLY A 438 12.50 10.13 34.12
C GLY A 438 13.40 10.15 35.37
N ASP A 439 14.64 9.68 35.17
CA ASP A 439 15.86 10.14 35.84
C ASP A 439 17.03 9.98 34.85
N GLU A 440 18.05 10.83 34.97
CA GLU A 440 19.30 10.73 34.19
C GLU A 440 20.30 9.75 34.86
N ASP A 441 21.40 9.43 34.17
CA ASP A 441 22.54 8.60 34.63
C ASP A 441 22.28 7.11 34.97
N ASP A 442 22.72 6.19 34.10
CA ASP A 442 23.88 5.33 34.43
C ASP A 442 24.52 4.72 33.15
N ASP A 443 25.85 4.55 33.12
CA ASP A 443 26.62 4.14 31.92
C ASP A 443 27.47 2.86 32.14
N GLU A 444 27.88 2.22 31.05
CA GLU A 444 28.73 1.02 30.92
C GLU A 444 28.41 -0.28 31.72
N ALA A 445 27.90 -1.30 30.99
CA ALA A 445 28.26 -2.70 31.24
C ALA A 445 28.19 -3.57 29.96
N GLY A 446 29.32 -3.78 29.26
CA GLY A 446 29.34 -4.45 27.95
C GLY A 446 29.34 -6.00 27.97
N GLY A 447 28.57 -6.62 27.05
CA GLY A 447 28.53 -8.09 26.91
C GLY A 447 28.01 -8.63 25.55
N SER A 448 28.91 -8.87 24.59
CA SER A 448 28.73 -9.64 23.33
C SER A 448 27.45 -9.38 22.50
N ARG A 449 27.57 -8.61 21.42
CA ARG A 449 26.50 -8.34 20.43
C ARG A 449 26.04 -9.61 19.67
N GLY A 450 24.87 -10.13 20.02
CA GLY A 450 23.95 -10.77 19.05
C GLY A 450 23.37 -9.71 18.09
N ARG A 451 22.87 -10.11 16.92
CA ARG A 451 22.52 -9.17 15.84
C ARG A 451 21.04 -9.22 15.45
N ARG A 452 20.42 -8.03 15.39
CA ARG A 452 19.08 -7.68 14.89
C ARG A 452 17.87 -8.05 15.76
N GLY A 453 17.02 -7.03 15.90
CA GLY A 453 15.84 -6.90 16.75
C GLY A 453 15.71 -5.41 17.01
N GLU A 454 15.37 -4.66 15.96
CA GLU A 454 15.49 -3.19 15.94
C GLU A 454 14.09 -2.59 16.10
N VAL A 455 13.80 -2.12 17.32
CA VAL A 455 12.58 -1.38 17.66
C VAL A 455 13.03 -0.09 18.32
N GLU A 456 13.26 0.92 17.49
CA GLU A 456 13.53 2.29 17.90
C GLU A 456 13.01 3.23 16.81
N ILE A 457 11.92 3.92 17.13
CA ILE A 457 11.34 5.11 16.50
C ILE A 457 10.28 5.64 17.50
N LEU A 458 10.03 6.95 17.50
CA LEU A 458 8.90 7.55 18.20
C LEU A 458 7.80 7.78 17.17
N GLU A 459 6.59 7.26 17.39
CA GLU A 459 5.45 7.53 16.50
C GLU A 459 4.14 7.65 17.26
N THR A 460 4.07 8.69 18.09
CA THR A 460 2.85 9.07 18.79
C THR A 460 1.82 9.62 17.79
N ARG A 461 0.57 9.11 17.89
CA ARG A 461 -0.69 9.61 17.29
C ARG A 461 -1.17 8.98 15.96
N THR A 462 -2.38 8.44 16.08
CA THR A 462 -3.49 8.43 15.09
C THR A 462 -3.43 7.52 13.87
N ARG A 463 -3.94 6.30 14.05
CA ARG A 463 -4.77 5.60 13.04
C ARG A 463 -6.21 5.52 13.54
N ARG A 464 -7.11 6.39 13.05
CA ARG A 464 -8.52 6.42 13.45
C ARG A 464 -9.42 5.96 12.31
N GLY A 465 -10.17 4.88 12.52
CA GLY A 465 -11.11 4.32 11.54
C GLY A 465 -12.21 3.52 12.22
N GLY A 466 -13.47 3.89 11.99
CA GLY A 466 -14.63 3.34 12.71
C GLY A 466 -14.90 4.08 14.02
N VAL A 467 -15.56 5.24 13.94
CA VAL A 467 -15.92 6.07 15.10
C VAL A 467 -17.45 6.15 15.19
N SER A 468 -18.00 5.88 16.38
CA SER A 468 -19.43 6.01 16.64
C SER A 468 -19.90 7.45 16.46
N GLN A 469 -21.16 7.64 16.06
CA GLN A 469 -21.71 8.96 15.73
C GLN A 469 -21.69 9.94 16.93
N THR A 470 -21.60 9.44 18.16
CA THR A 470 -21.47 10.25 19.39
C THR A 470 -20.04 10.77 19.62
N GLU A 471 -19.01 9.94 19.43
CA GLU A 471 -17.61 10.32 19.65
C GLU A 471 -17.08 11.32 18.60
N LYS A 472 -17.74 11.40 17.43
CA LYS A 472 -17.39 12.40 16.41
C LYS A 472 -17.57 13.83 16.94
N ASN A 473 -18.61 14.11 17.73
CA ASN A 473 -18.86 15.45 18.26
C ASN A 473 -17.81 15.83 19.31
N GLU A 474 -17.60 15.01 20.34
CA GLU A 474 -16.63 15.27 21.41
C GLU A 474 -15.20 15.49 20.87
N THR A 475 -14.84 14.83 19.76
CA THR A 475 -13.53 15.01 19.12
C THR A 475 -13.48 16.08 18.02
N ALA A 476 -14.61 16.52 17.48
CA ALA A 476 -14.69 17.75 16.71
C ALA A 476 -14.57 18.97 17.63
N GLU A 477 -15.23 18.96 18.79
CA GLU A 477 -15.12 19.99 19.83
C GLU A 477 -13.69 20.10 20.38
N HIS A 478 -13.00 18.97 20.62
CA HIS A 478 -11.59 18.98 21.00
C HIS A 478 -10.65 19.44 19.86
N LEU A 479 -10.94 19.11 18.61
CA LEU A 479 -10.16 19.59 17.45
C LEU A 479 -10.33 21.10 17.28
N GLN A 480 -11.56 21.60 17.38
CA GLN A 480 -11.90 23.02 17.26
C GLN A 480 -11.24 23.85 18.36
N SER A 481 -11.38 23.46 19.62
CA SER A 481 -10.74 24.16 20.75
C SER A 481 -9.21 24.14 20.68
N HIS A 482 -8.57 23.05 20.24
CA HIS A 482 -7.12 23.03 20.01
C HIS A 482 -6.71 23.94 18.83
N GLN A 483 -7.50 23.98 17.75
CA GLN A 483 -7.28 24.89 16.62
C GLN A 483 -7.52 26.38 16.99
N GLU A 484 -8.34 26.67 18.00
CA GLU A 484 -8.48 28.01 18.59
C GLU A 484 -7.28 28.40 19.45
N GLU A 485 -6.82 27.51 20.34
CA GLU A 485 -5.58 27.71 21.13
C GLU A 485 -4.34 27.89 20.22
N LEU A 486 -4.24 27.11 19.14
CA LEU A 486 -3.19 27.26 18.12
C LEU A 486 -3.25 28.62 17.43
N GLU A 487 -4.43 29.20 17.22
CA GLU A 487 -4.57 30.51 16.56
C GLU A 487 -4.05 31.65 17.43
N GLU A 488 -4.42 31.68 18.72
CA GLU A 488 -3.90 32.70 19.64
C GLU A 488 -2.39 32.55 19.85
N LYS A 489 -1.90 31.31 19.97
CA LYS A 489 -0.47 30.99 20.07
C LYS A 489 0.30 31.37 18.79
N MET A 490 -0.27 31.14 17.61
CA MET A 490 0.30 31.56 16.31
C MET A 490 0.38 33.08 16.24
N ARG A 491 -0.66 33.82 16.63
CA ARG A 491 -0.64 35.29 16.66
C ARG A 491 0.45 35.82 17.61
N LEU A 492 0.62 35.19 18.77
CA LEU A 492 1.67 35.56 19.73
C LEU A 492 3.09 35.26 19.21
N ASP A 493 3.33 34.09 18.60
CA ASP A 493 4.63 33.78 17.99
C ASP A 493 4.90 34.66 16.76
N ALA A 494 3.89 34.99 15.94
CA ALA A 494 4.03 35.93 14.84
C ALA A 494 4.41 37.34 15.33
N LEU A 495 3.76 37.84 16.39
CA LEU A 495 4.13 39.10 17.04
C LEU A 495 5.54 39.05 17.66
N GLU A 496 5.95 37.94 18.29
CA GLU A 496 7.32 37.81 18.79
C GLU A 496 8.35 37.72 17.65
N ARG A 497 8.04 37.04 16.55
CA ARG A 497 8.87 37.04 15.32
C ARG A 497 9.02 38.46 14.79
N ILE A 498 7.94 39.24 14.65
CA ILE A 498 7.99 40.65 14.22
C ILE A 498 8.90 41.46 15.16
N ALA A 499 8.70 41.35 16.48
CA ALA A 499 9.52 42.04 17.48
C ALA A 499 11.01 41.64 17.44
N ARG A 500 11.33 40.37 17.18
CA ARG A 500 12.71 39.86 16.99
C ARG A 500 13.30 40.22 15.62
N GLN A 501 12.47 40.37 14.59
CA GLN A 501 12.87 40.60 13.20
C GLN A 501 13.01 42.08 12.83
N GLY A 502 12.65 43.01 13.73
CA GLY A 502 12.86 44.47 13.63
C GLY A 502 14.31 44.96 13.51
N GLY A 503 15.28 44.08 13.24
CA GLY A 503 16.66 44.39 12.85
C GLY A 503 17.11 43.76 11.51
N GLY A 504 16.22 43.06 10.80
CA GLY A 504 16.50 42.31 9.57
C GLY A 504 16.69 43.17 8.31
N GLY A 505 17.60 44.16 8.36
CA GLY A 505 17.88 45.03 7.21
C GLY A 505 18.32 44.25 5.98
N ALA A 506 17.57 44.37 4.88
CA ALA A 506 17.82 43.65 3.64
C ALA A 506 19.26 43.84 3.14
N ALA A 507 19.95 42.74 2.83
CA ALA A 507 21.31 42.76 2.32
C ALA A 507 21.38 43.62 1.04
N PRO A 508 22.41 44.48 0.88
CA PRO A 508 22.44 45.43 -0.23
C PRO A 508 22.53 44.70 -1.57
N SER A 509 21.44 44.75 -2.34
CA SER A 509 21.40 44.23 -3.72
C SER A 509 22.61 44.75 -4.50
N ALA A 510 23.42 43.84 -5.05
CA ALA A 510 24.65 44.21 -5.75
C ALA A 510 24.39 45.31 -6.79
N SER A 511 25.24 46.34 -6.81
CA SER A 511 25.09 47.49 -7.70
C SER A 511 25.31 47.05 -9.15
N VAL A 512 24.23 46.90 -9.90
CA VAL A 512 24.27 46.70 -11.35
C VAL A 512 24.82 47.98 -11.99
N GLU A 513 26.09 47.95 -12.42
CA GLU A 513 26.70 49.06 -13.18
C GLU A 513 25.85 49.40 -14.42
N THR A 514 25.74 50.69 -14.75
CA THR A 514 25.06 51.11 -15.98
C THR A 514 25.75 50.50 -17.23
N PRO A 515 24.99 49.93 -18.18
CA PRO A 515 25.54 49.28 -19.37
C PRO A 515 26.06 50.30 -20.40
N ILE A 516 27.30 50.75 -20.21
CA ILE A 516 27.95 51.74 -21.07
C ILE A 516 28.46 51.10 -22.38
N ALA A 517 27.86 51.45 -23.52
CA ALA A 517 28.25 50.94 -24.84
C ALA A 517 29.69 51.30 -25.25
N TYR A 518 30.14 52.54 -24.96
CA TYR A 518 31.51 53.01 -25.24
C TYR A 518 31.92 54.04 -24.18
N ARG A 519 33.08 53.86 -23.54
CA ARG A 519 33.61 54.80 -22.52
C ARG A 519 34.48 55.93 -23.11
N ASN A 520 35.12 55.72 -24.27
CA ASN A 520 35.99 56.70 -24.94
C ASN A 520 35.67 56.77 -26.46
N PRO A 521 35.86 57.93 -27.13
CA PRO A 521 35.68 58.06 -28.58
C PRO A 521 36.59 57.12 -29.40
N ASP A 522 37.82 56.87 -28.94
CA ASP A 522 38.79 56.00 -29.63
C ASP A 522 38.39 54.52 -29.66
N HIS A 523 37.41 54.12 -28.83
CA HIS A 523 36.87 52.77 -28.81
C HIS A 523 35.74 52.59 -29.85
N PHE A 524 35.20 53.69 -30.41
CA PHE A 524 34.20 53.61 -31.46
C PHE A 524 34.84 53.00 -32.72
N PRO A 525 34.24 51.96 -33.33
CA PRO A 525 34.88 51.28 -34.44
C PRO A 525 35.05 52.23 -35.64
N GLN A 526 36.15 52.06 -36.37
CA GLN A 526 36.43 52.80 -37.62
C GLN A 526 36.20 51.92 -38.87
N THR A 527 36.12 50.60 -38.68
CA THR A 527 35.85 49.60 -39.72
C THR A 527 34.63 48.76 -39.38
N SER A 528 33.92 48.29 -40.40
CA SER A 528 32.81 47.34 -40.26
C SER A 528 33.32 45.95 -39.88
N SER A 529 32.43 45.08 -39.40
CA SER A 529 32.70 43.65 -39.18
C SER A 529 33.14 42.88 -40.43
N THR A 530 33.02 43.50 -41.61
CA THR A 530 33.48 42.99 -42.92
C THR A 530 34.77 43.64 -43.42
N GLY A 531 35.46 44.44 -42.59
CA GLY A 531 36.78 45.04 -42.89
C GLY A 531 36.75 46.28 -43.78
N GLY A 532 35.56 46.76 -44.19
CA GLY A 532 35.40 48.01 -44.94
C GLY A 532 35.30 49.24 -44.03
N SER A 533 35.46 50.44 -44.60
CA SER A 533 35.15 51.69 -43.88
C SER A 533 33.66 51.76 -43.53
N LEU A 534 33.33 52.23 -42.32
CA LEU A 534 31.95 52.31 -41.83
C LEU A 534 31.11 53.28 -42.65
N LYS A 535 30.02 52.77 -43.22
CA LYS A 535 29.01 53.56 -43.95
C LYS A 535 27.99 54.10 -42.96
N THR A 536 27.93 55.43 -42.81
CA THR A 536 27.07 56.15 -41.86
C THR A 536 25.56 56.04 -42.13
N ASN A 537 25.17 55.53 -43.30
CA ASN A 537 23.77 55.31 -43.69
C ASN A 537 23.35 53.83 -43.60
N GLN A 538 24.09 52.99 -42.87
CA GLN A 538 23.77 51.58 -42.66
C GLN A 538 23.81 51.25 -41.16
N THR A 539 22.99 50.29 -40.73
CA THR A 539 23.09 49.70 -39.38
C THR A 539 24.29 48.76 -39.31
N HIS A 540 25.05 48.83 -38.22
CA HIS A 540 26.19 47.93 -37.95
C HIS A 540 26.09 47.39 -36.53
N VAL A 541 26.70 46.25 -36.26
CA VAL A 541 26.69 45.60 -34.94
C VAL A 541 28.13 45.31 -34.52
N ASP A 542 28.56 45.86 -33.39
CA ASP A 542 29.84 45.54 -32.78
C ASP A 542 29.67 44.39 -31.77
N GLY A 543 30.20 43.22 -32.12
CA GLY A 543 30.21 42.03 -31.27
C GLY A 543 31.31 42.00 -30.21
N LYS A 544 32.16 43.03 -30.09
CA LYS A 544 33.17 43.17 -29.02
C LYS A 544 32.66 44.05 -27.88
N ASN A 545 32.10 45.21 -28.20
CA ASN A 545 31.52 46.16 -27.23
C ASN A 545 30.00 45.96 -27.06
N GLU A 546 29.45 44.87 -27.60
CA GLU A 546 28.05 44.42 -27.46
C GLU A 546 27.03 45.53 -27.78
N ALA A 547 27.33 46.32 -28.83
CA ALA A 547 26.64 47.55 -29.17
C ALA A 547 26.09 47.56 -30.61
N LEU A 548 24.85 47.99 -30.75
CA LEU A 548 24.19 48.28 -32.02
C LEU A 548 24.47 49.72 -32.44
N LEU A 549 24.96 49.93 -33.66
CA LEU A 549 25.17 51.24 -34.27
C LEU A 549 24.05 51.51 -35.28
N VAL A 550 23.17 52.48 -34.97
CA VAL A 550 22.06 52.87 -35.86
C VAL A 550 22.26 54.24 -36.49
N PRO A 551 21.84 54.47 -37.75
CA PRO A 551 21.98 55.76 -38.42
C PRO A 551 20.84 56.72 -38.01
N MET A 552 21.12 57.67 -37.11
CA MET A 552 20.21 58.78 -36.78
C MET A 552 20.69 60.06 -37.48
N PHE A 553 19.89 60.57 -38.42
CA PHE A 553 20.17 61.81 -39.19
C PHE A 553 21.60 61.88 -39.77
N GLY A 554 22.10 60.76 -40.30
CA GLY A 554 23.43 60.65 -40.92
C GLY A 554 24.60 60.45 -39.95
N ARG A 555 24.34 60.29 -38.64
CA ARG A 555 25.33 59.92 -37.62
C ARG A 555 25.04 58.52 -37.09
N LEU A 556 26.08 57.71 -36.86
CA LEU A 556 25.92 56.41 -36.19
C LEU A 556 25.85 56.64 -34.68
N VAL A 557 24.75 56.25 -34.04
CA VAL A 557 24.54 56.35 -32.59
C VAL A 557 24.59 54.95 -31.97
N PRO A 558 25.39 54.74 -30.90
CA PRO A 558 25.51 53.45 -30.25
C PRO A 558 24.43 53.21 -29.20
N PHE A 559 23.88 52.00 -29.18
CA PHE A 559 22.99 51.48 -28.15
C PHE A 559 23.53 50.13 -27.65
N HIS A 560 23.69 49.95 -26.33
CA HIS A 560 24.11 48.66 -25.78
C HIS A 560 22.99 47.61 -25.93
N ILE A 561 23.33 46.36 -26.18
CA ILE A 561 22.36 45.30 -26.50
C ILE A 561 21.31 45.06 -25.39
N SER A 562 21.66 45.33 -24.13
CA SER A 562 20.73 45.18 -22.99
C SER A 562 19.64 46.25 -22.91
N THR A 563 19.76 47.39 -23.62
CA THR A 563 18.67 48.40 -23.66
C THR A 563 17.58 48.06 -24.68
N ILE A 564 17.70 46.94 -25.41
CA ILE A 564 16.77 46.54 -26.49
C ILE A 564 15.78 45.47 -26.00
N LYS A 565 14.50 45.86 -25.81
CA LYS A 565 13.40 45.01 -25.34
C LYS A 565 13.06 43.90 -26.34
N ASN A 566 12.97 44.21 -27.63
CA ASN A 566 12.89 43.21 -28.72
C ASN A 566 13.20 43.85 -30.09
N VAL A 567 13.33 43.01 -31.12
CA VAL A 567 13.43 43.46 -32.53
C VAL A 567 12.55 42.57 -33.40
N SER A 568 11.74 43.18 -34.25
CA SER A 568 10.93 42.52 -35.27
C SER A 568 11.30 42.99 -36.68
N LYS A 569 10.93 42.18 -37.67
CA LYS A 569 11.15 42.42 -39.10
C LYS A 569 9.84 42.16 -39.84
N SER A 570 9.45 43.04 -40.76
CA SER A 570 8.40 42.79 -41.75
C SER A 570 8.90 43.10 -43.16
N GLU A 571 8.28 42.51 -44.18
CA GLU A 571 8.59 42.76 -45.59
C GLU A 571 7.32 43.14 -46.35
N GLU A 572 7.24 44.40 -46.77
CA GLU A 572 6.10 44.99 -47.47
C GLU A 572 6.48 45.20 -48.94
N GLY A 573 6.25 44.16 -49.75
CA GLY A 573 6.61 44.16 -51.17
C GLY A 573 8.10 44.39 -51.39
N ALA A 574 8.44 45.56 -51.94
CA ALA A 574 9.83 45.92 -52.27
C ALA A 574 10.63 46.54 -51.11
N PHE A 575 10.12 46.53 -49.87
CA PHE A 575 10.79 47.13 -48.71
C PHE A 575 10.80 46.22 -47.49
N THR A 576 11.99 46.04 -46.91
CA THR A 576 12.17 45.44 -45.58
C THR A 576 12.08 46.53 -44.52
N HIS A 577 11.32 46.27 -43.46
CA HIS A 577 11.28 47.09 -42.25
C HIS A 577 11.93 46.34 -41.09
N LEU A 578 12.70 47.06 -40.28
CA LEU A 578 13.34 46.57 -39.06
C LEU A 578 12.92 47.47 -37.89
N ARG A 579 12.05 46.94 -37.02
CA ARG A 579 11.53 47.63 -35.83
C ARG A 579 12.33 47.18 -34.60
N ILE A 580 12.99 48.11 -33.94
CA ILE A 580 13.80 47.91 -32.74
C ILE A 580 13.08 48.59 -31.58
N ASN A 581 12.59 47.81 -30.62
CA ASN A 581 11.92 48.32 -29.42
C ASN A 581 12.89 48.29 -28.25
N PHE A 582 12.92 49.37 -27.48
CA PHE A 582 13.85 49.58 -26.37
C PHE A 582 13.16 49.39 -25.01
N VAL A 583 13.96 49.30 -23.95
CA VAL A 583 13.49 49.34 -22.56
C VAL A 583 13.19 50.79 -22.19
N ALA A 584 11.94 51.09 -21.85
CA ALA A 584 11.45 52.41 -21.50
C ALA A 584 10.27 52.29 -20.50
N PRO A 585 10.02 53.29 -19.64
CA PRO A 585 8.92 53.27 -18.66
C PRO A 585 7.54 53.06 -19.30
N GLY A 586 6.68 52.27 -18.64
CA GLY A 586 5.29 52.02 -19.06
C GLY A 586 4.74 50.68 -18.55
N GLN A 587 3.44 50.45 -18.74
CA GLN A 587 2.58 49.37 -18.18
C GLN A 587 3.06 47.90 -18.29
N SER A 588 4.20 47.59 -18.90
CA SER A 588 4.66 46.21 -19.16
C SER A 588 6.15 45.95 -18.86
N ILE A 589 6.74 46.73 -17.94
CA ILE A 589 8.11 46.55 -17.43
C ILE A 589 8.11 46.74 -15.92
N SER A 590 8.58 45.73 -15.18
CA SER A 590 8.88 45.87 -13.75
C SER A 590 10.06 46.82 -13.54
N SER A 591 9.98 47.66 -12.50
CA SER A 591 11.00 48.68 -12.15
C SER A 591 12.42 48.11 -12.00
N GLN A 592 12.56 46.81 -11.74
CA GLN A 592 13.83 46.08 -11.68
C GLN A 592 14.65 46.09 -13.00
N GLN A 593 14.06 46.36 -14.16
CA GLN A 593 14.80 46.42 -15.44
C GLN A 593 15.33 47.83 -15.79
N MET A 594 15.01 48.85 -14.99
CA MET A 594 15.54 50.20 -15.18
C MET A 594 16.91 50.33 -14.48
N PRO A 595 17.90 51.02 -15.07
CA PRO A 595 19.09 51.42 -14.33
C PRO A 595 18.69 52.33 -13.16
N LYS A 596 19.19 52.05 -11.94
CA LYS A 596 18.90 52.85 -10.73
C LYS A 596 19.39 54.31 -10.81
N GLU A 597 20.21 54.62 -11.81
CA GLU A 597 20.78 55.94 -12.12
C GLU A 597 19.91 56.78 -13.07
N ALA A 598 18.78 56.24 -13.55
CA ALA A 598 17.89 56.94 -14.48
C ALA A 598 16.94 57.90 -13.77
N ASP A 599 17.03 59.18 -14.13
CA ASP A 599 16.14 60.25 -13.67
C ASP A 599 14.67 59.96 -14.07
N PRO A 600 13.68 60.05 -13.16
CA PRO A 600 12.27 59.83 -13.46
C PRO A 600 11.72 60.63 -14.64
N ASP A 601 12.21 61.87 -14.86
CA ASP A 601 11.77 62.75 -15.94
C ASP A 601 12.55 62.56 -17.27
N ALA A 602 13.46 61.58 -17.33
CA ALA A 602 14.28 61.34 -18.51
C ALA A 602 13.47 60.92 -19.75
N HIS A 603 13.87 61.42 -20.92
CA HIS A 603 13.25 61.07 -22.19
C HIS A 603 13.83 59.76 -22.78
N PHE A 604 13.01 58.70 -22.79
CA PHE A 604 13.38 57.40 -23.35
C PHE A 604 12.89 57.23 -24.79
N ILE A 605 13.72 56.60 -25.64
CA ILE A 605 13.29 56.10 -26.94
C ILE A 605 12.53 54.80 -26.71
N ARG A 606 11.29 54.67 -27.23
CA ARG A 606 10.48 53.44 -27.16
C ARG A 606 10.71 52.52 -28.36
N GLU A 607 10.77 53.10 -29.56
CA GLU A 607 10.87 52.39 -30.84
C GLU A 607 11.78 53.16 -31.82
N LEU A 608 12.57 52.43 -32.61
CA LEU A 608 13.15 52.91 -33.87
C LEU A 608 12.79 51.93 -35.00
N SER A 609 12.15 52.43 -36.06
CA SER A 609 11.76 51.63 -37.24
C SER A 609 12.49 52.08 -38.50
N PHE A 610 13.30 51.19 -39.07
CA PHE A 610 14.11 51.44 -40.27
C PHE A 610 13.53 50.75 -41.49
N LYS A 611 13.25 51.51 -42.57
CA LYS A 611 12.76 51.00 -43.86
C LYS A 611 13.87 51.04 -44.91
N ALA A 612 14.16 49.91 -45.56
CA ALA A 612 15.16 49.83 -46.63
C ALA A 612 14.68 48.99 -47.83
N ARG A 613 15.07 49.40 -49.03
CA ARG A 613 14.79 48.66 -50.29
C ARG A 613 15.76 47.49 -50.54
N GLN A 614 16.85 47.39 -49.76
CA GLN A 614 17.83 46.32 -49.86
C GLN A 614 17.86 45.53 -48.55
N ALA A 615 17.21 44.37 -48.53
CA ALA A 615 16.98 43.57 -47.33
C ALA A 615 18.26 43.11 -46.62
N SER A 616 19.36 42.87 -47.35
CA SER A 616 20.56 42.19 -46.85
C SER A 616 21.20 42.84 -45.61
N ASN A 617 21.27 44.18 -45.54
CA ASN A 617 21.86 44.86 -44.37
C ASN A 617 20.97 44.72 -43.13
N LEU A 618 19.65 44.88 -43.29
CA LEU A 618 18.69 44.75 -42.19
C LEU A 618 18.57 43.29 -41.73
N ASN A 619 18.58 42.32 -42.65
CA ASN A 619 18.57 40.89 -42.34
C ASN A 619 19.81 40.46 -41.55
N ASN A 620 21.02 40.90 -41.96
CA ASN A 620 22.24 40.62 -41.20
C ASN A 620 22.23 41.31 -39.82
N THR A 621 21.78 42.57 -39.75
CA THR A 621 21.64 43.31 -38.48
C THR A 621 20.68 42.59 -37.53
N PHE A 622 19.50 42.16 -38.03
CA PHE A 622 18.50 41.40 -37.27
C PHE A 622 19.05 40.08 -36.71
N ARG A 623 19.78 39.31 -37.54
CA ARG A 623 20.44 38.06 -37.13
C ARG A 623 21.49 38.32 -36.04
N LEU A 624 22.36 39.30 -36.22
CA LEU A 624 23.43 39.63 -35.27
C LEU A 624 22.89 40.20 -33.95
N ILE A 625 21.85 41.02 -33.97
CA ILE A 625 21.15 41.46 -32.75
C ILE A 625 20.56 40.26 -32.01
N LYS A 626 19.83 39.37 -32.70
CA LYS A 626 19.26 38.17 -32.07
C LYS A 626 20.34 37.27 -31.45
N GLU A 627 21.47 37.08 -32.11
CA GLU A 627 22.56 36.26 -31.60
C GLU A 627 23.26 36.90 -30.38
N LEU A 628 23.66 38.18 -30.47
CA LEU A 628 24.29 38.88 -29.35
C LEU A 628 23.35 39.01 -28.16
N ARG A 629 22.06 39.32 -28.38
CA ARG A 629 21.09 39.37 -27.29
C ARG A 629 20.91 38.01 -26.62
N LYS A 630 20.86 36.91 -27.40
CA LYS A 630 20.84 35.54 -26.83
C LYS A 630 22.10 35.25 -26.01
N ARG A 631 23.27 35.72 -26.44
CA ARG A 631 24.55 35.55 -25.75
C ARG A 631 24.64 36.36 -24.45
N VAL A 632 24.23 37.63 -24.49
CA VAL A 632 24.29 38.53 -23.34
C VAL A 632 23.22 38.18 -22.30
N MET A 633 21.96 37.94 -22.69
CA MET A 633 20.94 37.46 -21.74
C MET A 633 21.30 36.10 -21.12
N ALA A 634 22.03 35.22 -21.84
CA ALA A 634 22.53 33.98 -21.26
C ALA A 634 23.64 34.22 -20.23
N ARG A 635 24.57 35.15 -20.50
CA ARG A 635 25.62 35.55 -19.56
C ARG A 635 25.04 36.25 -18.33
N GLU A 636 24.16 37.23 -18.52
CA GLU A 636 23.48 37.97 -17.44
C GLU A 636 22.63 37.02 -16.59
N LYS A 637 21.89 36.09 -17.20
CA LYS A 637 21.13 35.06 -16.46
C LYS A 637 22.05 34.11 -15.68
N GLN A 638 23.20 33.72 -16.24
CA GLN A 638 24.18 32.91 -15.51
C GLN A 638 24.79 33.70 -14.33
N GLN A 639 25.20 34.95 -14.55
CA GLN A 639 25.75 35.83 -13.51
C GLN A 639 24.73 36.11 -12.40
N ALA A 640 23.45 36.30 -12.72
CA ALA A 640 22.38 36.45 -11.73
C ALA A 640 22.16 35.17 -10.89
N LEU A 641 22.26 33.98 -11.51
CA LEU A 641 22.18 32.71 -10.78
C LEU A 641 23.39 32.48 -9.86
N GLU A 642 24.59 32.90 -10.29
CA GLU A 642 25.86 32.77 -9.58
C GLU A 642 26.08 33.84 -8.49
N ALA A 643 25.54 35.05 -8.64
CA ALA A 643 25.65 36.13 -7.66
C ALA A 643 24.88 35.85 -6.35
N ASP A 644 23.82 35.06 -6.46
CA ASP A 644 22.96 34.59 -5.37
C ASP A 644 23.42 33.20 -4.86
N LEU A 645 24.73 32.94 -4.84
CA LEU A 645 25.30 31.65 -4.42
C LEU A 645 26.15 31.82 -3.15
N VAL A 646 25.70 31.23 -2.04
CA VAL A 646 26.47 31.25 -0.78
C VAL A 646 27.71 30.36 -0.92
N VAL A 647 28.89 30.93 -0.65
CA VAL A 647 30.17 30.22 -0.71
C VAL A 647 30.32 29.33 0.52
N GLN A 648 30.25 28.01 0.30
CA GLN A 648 30.34 27.01 1.37
C GLN A 648 31.77 26.77 1.87
N GLU A 649 31.87 26.19 3.07
CA GLU A 649 33.14 25.70 3.61
C GLU A 649 33.71 24.55 2.76
N ALA A 650 35.03 24.44 2.68
CA ALA A 650 35.68 23.33 1.99
C ALA A 650 35.49 22.01 2.77
N LEU A 651 35.19 20.92 2.05
CA LEU A 651 34.95 19.61 2.64
C LEU A 651 36.24 19.02 3.26
N GLN A 652 36.19 18.74 4.56
CA GLN A 652 37.29 18.24 5.39
C GLN A 652 37.46 16.72 5.19
N LEU A 653 38.35 16.37 4.25
CA LEU A 653 38.55 15.00 3.79
C LEU A 653 39.28 14.13 4.82
N ILE A 654 38.68 13.00 5.19
CA ILE A 654 39.35 11.96 6.01
C ILE A 654 40.46 11.32 5.16
N ARG A 655 41.73 11.72 5.38
CA ARG A 655 42.88 11.19 4.64
C ARG A 655 43.49 9.92 5.26
N THR A 656 43.20 9.66 6.53
CA THR A 656 43.75 8.55 7.31
C THR A 656 42.67 7.99 8.24
N GLY A 657 42.06 6.88 7.84
CA GLY A 657 40.96 6.25 8.59
C GLY A 657 40.14 5.29 7.71
N LYS A 658 39.12 4.67 8.30
CA LYS A 658 38.15 3.84 7.58
C LYS A 658 36.99 4.70 7.10
N ILE A 659 37.09 5.19 5.86
CA ILE A 659 36.02 5.96 5.20
C ILE A 659 34.81 5.04 4.97
N HIS A 660 33.62 5.46 5.40
CA HIS A 660 32.37 4.80 5.05
C HIS A 660 31.92 5.19 3.64
N ARG A 661 31.47 4.22 2.85
CA ARG A 661 31.22 4.38 1.41
C ARG A 661 30.01 3.57 0.95
N LEU A 662 29.10 4.23 0.23
CA LEU A 662 28.00 3.60 -0.51
C LEU A 662 28.40 3.57 -2.00
N ARG A 663 28.32 2.40 -2.64
CA ARG A 663 28.85 2.18 -4.00
C ARG A 663 27.73 2.03 -5.03
N ASP A 664 28.10 2.21 -6.29
CA ASP A 664 27.28 1.96 -7.47
C ASP A 664 25.98 2.79 -7.51
N VAL A 665 26.01 3.94 -6.81
CA VAL A 665 24.89 4.87 -6.64
C VAL A 665 24.84 5.88 -7.78
N ASN A 666 23.64 6.24 -8.24
CA ASN A 666 23.42 7.31 -9.20
C ASN A 666 23.09 8.62 -8.48
N VAL A 667 23.43 9.77 -9.08
CA VAL A 667 23.07 11.11 -8.57
C VAL A 667 22.09 11.83 -9.51
N ARG A 668 21.10 12.52 -8.94
CA ARG A 668 20.23 13.51 -9.59
C ARG A 668 20.32 14.83 -8.80
N PRO A 669 20.42 16.01 -9.45
CA PRO A 669 20.71 16.22 -10.86
C PRO A 669 22.07 15.64 -11.28
N THR A 670 22.23 15.33 -12.56
CA THR A 670 23.48 14.77 -13.08
C THR A 670 24.59 15.82 -13.14
N LEU A 671 25.80 15.46 -12.67
CA LEU A 671 26.99 16.31 -12.71
C LEU A 671 27.38 16.73 -14.14
N GLY A 672 27.26 15.81 -15.10
CA GLY A 672 27.44 16.09 -16.52
C GLY A 672 27.22 14.86 -17.41
N GLY A 673 26.72 15.08 -18.63
CA GLY A 673 26.58 14.02 -19.64
C GLY A 673 25.52 12.96 -19.32
N LYS A 674 25.76 11.71 -19.74
CA LYS A 674 24.87 10.57 -19.48
C LYS A 674 24.94 10.14 -18.00
N LYS A 675 23.86 9.56 -17.49
CA LYS A 675 23.81 8.88 -16.18
C LYS A 675 24.98 7.89 -16.03
N GLN A 676 25.72 7.98 -14.92
CA GLN A 676 26.82 7.09 -14.56
C GLN A 676 26.76 6.82 -13.05
N PRO A 677 26.98 5.58 -12.58
CA PRO A 677 27.14 5.31 -11.17
C PRO A 677 28.45 5.90 -10.62
N GLY A 678 28.48 6.10 -9.31
CA GLY A 678 29.63 6.58 -8.55
C GLY A 678 29.68 5.99 -7.14
N THR A 679 30.49 6.59 -6.28
CA THR A 679 30.61 6.23 -4.86
C THR A 679 30.36 7.46 -4.00
N LEU A 680 29.46 7.35 -3.03
CA LEU A 680 29.23 8.35 -1.98
C LEU A 680 30.13 8.01 -0.79
N GLU A 681 30.99 8.95 -0.38
CA GLU A 681 31.96 8.82 0.69
C GLU A 681 31.64 9.78 1.84
N LEU A 682 31.71 9.29 3.08
CA LEU A 682 31.52 10.08 4.30
C LEU A 682 32.83 10.73 4.76
N HIS A 683 32.80 12.03 5.06
CA HIS A 683 33.92 12.87 5.48
C HIS A 683 33.53 13.71 6.74
N GLN A 684 34.46 14.47 7.32
CA GLN A 684 34.27 15.02 8.68
C GLN A 684 33.11 16.02 8.81
N ASN A 685 32.99 16.97 7.87
CA ASN A 685 31.94 18.00 7.84
C ASN A 685 30.95 17.83 6.68
N GLY A 686 30.84 16.62 6.10
CA GLY A 686 29.89 16.36 5.03
C GLY A 686 30.14 15.09 4.20
N LEU A 687 29.55 15.07 3.01
CA LEU A 687 29.55 13.96 2.07
C LEU A 687 30.28 14.34 0.76
N ARG A 688 30.96 13.38 0.14
CA ARG A 688 31.49 13.50 -1.23
C ARG A 688 30.94 12.40 -2.11
N PHE A 689 30.23 12.75 -3.18
CA PHE A 689 30.01 11.82 -4.28
C PHE A 689 31.15 11.94 -5.30
N GLN A 690 31.74 10.81 -5.69
CA GLN A 690 32.72 10.72 -6.76
C GLN A 690 32.19 9.84 -7.89
N ALA A 691 31.98 10.43 -9.06
CA ALA A 691 31.56 9.71 -10.26
C ALA A 691 32.70 8.87 -10.84
N ALA A 692 32.37 7.83 -11.60
CA ALA A 692 33.36 6.94 -12.25
C ALA A 692 34.39 7.67 -13.15
N ARG A 693 34.07 8.89 -13.63
CA ARG A 693 34.96 9.72 -14.47
C ARG A 693 35.86 10.69 -13.67
N GLY A 694 35.76 10.70 -12.33
CA GLY A 694 36.54 11.57 -11.46
C GLY A 694 35.93 12.94 -11.17
N GLU A 695 34.76 13.26 -11.75
CA GLU A 695 33.90 14.35 -11.32
C GLU A 695 33.45 14.14 -9.87
N LYS A 696 33.27 15.25 -9.13
CA LYS A 696 32.98 15.24 -7.69
C LYS A 696 31.87 16.23 -7.34
N LEU A 697 31.04 15.84 -6.39
CA LEU A 697 30.09 16.70 -5.71
C LEU A 697 30.39 16.64 -4.21
N ASP A 698 30.59 17.80 -3.60
CA ASP A 698 30.79 17.94 -2.17
C ASP A 698 29.53 18.57 -1.57
N LEU A 699 28.99 17.98 -0.50
CA LEU A 699 27.85 18.49 0.26
C LEU A 699 28.29 18.68 1.71
N THR A 700 28.19 19.90 2.24
CA THR A 700 28.51 20.18 3.65
C THR A 700 27.28 19.92 4.53
N PHE A 701 27.46 19.29 5.70
CA PHE A 701 26.34 19.02 6.61
C PHE A 701 25.61 20.29 7.04
N LYS A 702 26.35 21.39 7.24
CA LYS A 702 25.81 22.71 7.60
C LYS A 702 24.80 23.26 6.57
N ASN A 703 24.85 22.83 5.32
CA ASN A 703 23.92 23.28 4.29
C ASN A 703 22.71 22.35 4.08
N ILE A 704 22.68 21.19 4.71
CA ILE A 704 21.53 20.26 4.62
C ILE A 704 20.47 20.76 5.59
N LYS A 705 19.28 21.08 5.07
CA LYS A 705 18.12 21.50 5.86
C LYS A 705 17.31 20.29 6.32
N LEU A 706 17.10 19.33 5.42
CA LEU A 706 16.45 18.05 5.68
C LEU A 706 17.15 16.94 4.88
N ALA A 707 17.25 15.77 5.48
CA ALA A 707 17.66 14.55 4.80
C ALA A 707 16.54 13.51 4.89
N PHE A 708 16.35 12.74 3.81
CA PHE A 708 15.33 11.69 3.75
C PHE A 708 15.94 10.36 3.34
N PHE A 709 15.45 9.27 3.91
CA PHE A 709 15.73 7.90 3.46
C PHE A 709 14.42 7.20 3.11
N GLN A 710 14.25 6.87 1.83
CA GLN A 710 13.06 6.15 1.35
C GLN A 710 13.47 4.75 0.86
N PRO A 711 13.11 3.68 1.61
CA PRO A 711 13.38 2.31 1.23
C PRO A 711 12.53 1.87 0.02
N ALA A 712 13.08 1.00 -0.83
CA ALA A 712 12.33 0.39 -1.93
C ALA A 712 11.35 -0.65 -1.40
N GLU A 713 10.16 -0.23 -0.95
CA GLU A 713 9.15 -1.13 -0.36
C GLU A 713 7.96 -1.44 -1.29
N LYS A 714 7.53 -0.45 -2.08
CA LYS A 714 6.61 -0.62 -3.22
C LYS A 714 7.08 0.24 -4.42
N GLU A 715 8.34 0.67 -4.40
CA GLU A 715 8.94 1.63 -5.32
C GLU A 715 10.05 0.98 -6.15
N ILE A 716 10.30 1.53 -7.34
CA ILE A 716 11.29 1.02 -8.32
C ILE A 716 12.75 1.26 -7.89
N MET A 717 12.99 2.16 -6.93
CA MET A 717 14.33 2.56 -6.50
C MET A 717 14.41 2.80 -4.99
N VAL A 718 15.58 2.56 -4.41
CA VAL A 718 15.93 3.01 -3.05
C VAL A 718 16.71 4.32 -3.18
N LEU A 719 16.41 5.29 -2.30
CA LEU A 719 16.96 6.63 -2.42
C LEU A 719 17.28 7.27 -1.06
N ILE A 720 18.25 8.18 -1.10
CA ILE A 720 18.54 9.19 -0.09
C ILE A 720 18.36 10.55 -0.77
N HIS A 721 17.59 11.45 -0.16
CA HIS A 721 17.39 12.82 -0.67
C HIS A 721 17.93 13.82 0.33
N PHE A 722 18.55 14.90 -0.16
CA PHE A 722 19.02 16.02 0.65
C PHE A 722 18.39 17.30 0.11
N HIS A 723 17.58 17.96 0.95
CA HIS A 723 17.08 19.30 0.71
C HIS A 723 17.96 20.31 1.43
N LEU A 724 18.39 21.36 0.74
CA LEU A 724 19.44 22.27 1.16
C LEU A 724 18.90 23.65 1.57
N HIS A 725 19.54 24.28 2.56
CA HIS A 725 19.29 25.68 2.91
C HIS A 725 19.61 26.59 1.72
N ASP A 726 20.90 26.66 1.36
CA ASP A 726 21.39 27.43 0.22
C ASP A 726 21.50 26.55 -1.04
N PRO A 727 21.02 27.04 -2.20
CA PRO A 727 21.10 26.30 -3.45
C PRO A 727 22.55 26.21 -3.96
N ILE A 728 22.91 25.06 -4.52
CA ILE A 728 24.24 24.79 -5.09
C ILE A 728 24.20 24.61 -6.61
N MET A 729 25.36 24.78 -7.25
CA MET A 729 25.53 24.56 -8.69
C MET A 729 26.01 23.14 -8.97
N ILE A 730 25.13 22.30 -9.53
CA ILE A 730 25.45 20.95 -10.01
C ILE A 730 25.54 20.99 -11.54
N GLY A 731 26.76 20.92 -12.06
CA GLY A 731 27.06 20.99 -13.49
C GLY A 731 26.73 22.35 -14.11
N LYS A 732 25.46 22.53 -14.49
CA LYS A 732 24.89 23.79 -15.01
C LYS A 732 23.54 24.17 -14.40
N LYS A 733 23.04 23.41 -13.42
CA LYS A 733 21.77 23.67 -12.74
C LYS A 733 22.03 24.18 -11.32
N LYS A 734 21.43 25.32 -10.97
CA LYS A 734 21.23 25.75 -9.59
C LYS A 734 20.10 24.91 -8.99
N THR A 735 20.30 24.31 -7.82
CA THR A 735 19.29 23.46 -7.17
C THR A 735 19.44 23.46 -5.65
N LYS A 736 18.34 23.29 -4.91
CA LYS A 736 18.35 22.98 -3.47
C LYS A 736 18.30 21.47 -3.19
N ASP A 737 18.14 20.64 -4.20
CA ASP A 737 17.73 19.25 -4.02
C ASP A 737 18.71 18.29 -4.67
N VAL A 738 19.21 17.32 -3.88
CA VAL A 738 20.24 16.38 -4.31
C VAL A 738 19.88 14.97 -3.87
N GLN A 739 19.65 14.11 -4.86
CA GLN A 739 19.18 12.74 -4.67
C GLN A 739 20.25 11.72 -5.07
N PHE A 740 20.48 10.73 -4.21
CA PHE A 740 21.34 9.58 -4.43
C PHE A 740 20.51 8.30 -4.40
N TYR A 741 20.53 7.50 -5.47
CA TYR A 741 19.59 6.41 -5.65
C TYR A 741 20.16 5.21 -6.42
N VAL A 742 19.55 4.04 -6.20
CA VAL A 742 19.76 2.81 -6.97
C VAL A 742 18.40 2.29 -7.40
N GLU A 743 18.21 2.10 -8.71
CA GLU A 743 17.07 1.39 -9.27
C GLU A 743 17.22 -0.11 -8.96
N VAL A 744 16.14 -0.71 -8.45
CA VAL A 744 16.09 -2.07 -7.90
C VAL A 744 15.21 -2.99 -8.75
N MET A 745 14.29 -2.40 -9.51
CA MET A 745 13.36 -3.07 -10.43
C MET A 745 13.63 -2.57 -11.86
N GLU A 746 13.68 -3.48 -12.84
CA GLU A 746 13.93 -3.09 -14.23
C GLU A 746 12.63 -2.66 -14.92
N ALA A 747 12.62 -1.47 -15.54
CA ALA A 747 11.40 -0.87 -16.08
C ALA A 747 10.80 -1.61 -17.31
N SER A 748 11.49 -2.63 -17.84
CA SER A 748 11.08 -3.40 -19.01
C SER A 748 10.11 -4.55 -18.70
N TYR A 749 9.10 -4.32 -17.85
CA TYR A 749 7.95 -5.22 -17.75
C TYR A 749 7.11 -5.08 -19.02
N SER A 750 7.30 -5.99 -19.97
CA SER A 750 6.49 -6.05 -21.20
C SER A 750 5.00 -6.19 -20.86
N LEU A 751 4.17 -5.42 -21.55
CA LEU A 751 2.73 -5.24 -21.25
C LEU A 751 1.87 -6.50 -21.48
N ASP A 752 2.44 -7.59 -21.97
CA ASP A 752 1.80 -8.91 -22.15
C ASP A 752 1.57 -9.64 -20.81
N ASN A 753 0.73 -9.06 -19.96
CA ASN A 753 0.32 -9.63 -18.67
C ASN A 753 -0.65 -10.84 -18.80
N THR A 754 -0.77 -11.41 -20.00
CA THR A 754 -1.81 -12.38 -20.39
C THR A 754 -1.34 -13.84 -20.36
N ARG A 755 -0.06 -14.11 -20.05
CA ARG A 755 0.53 -15.46 -20.05
C ARG A 755 1.42 -15.81 -18.85
N ARG A 756 1.50 -14.95 -17.82
CA ARG A 756 2.28 -15.24 -16.62
C ARG A 756 1.61 -16.34 -15.79
N SER A 757 2.30 -17.45 -15.62
CA SER A 757 1.83 -18.63 -14.89
C SER A 757 2.84 -18.92 -13.79
N GLY A 758 2.52 -18.49 -12.56
CA GLY A 758 3.36 -18.61 -11.35
C GLY A 758 3.58 -20.04 -10.83
N TYR A 759 3.85 -20.95 -11.74
CA TYR A 759 4.35 -22.32 -11.57
C TYR A 759 5.62 -22.55 -12.40
N ASP A 760 6.08 -21.57 -13.18
CA ASP A 760 7.37 -21.63 -13.86
C ASP A 760 8.50 -21.45 -12.82
N PRO A 761 9.45 -22.40 -12.68
CA PRO A 761 10.56 -22.28 -11.74
C PRO A 761 11.44 -21.04 -12.00
N ASP A 762 11.56 -20.61 -13.26
CA ASP A 762 12.47 -19.53 -13.64
C ASP A 762 11.88 -18.16 -13.22
N GLU A 763 10.57 -17.92 -13.41
CA GLU A 763 9.88 -16.70 -12.93
C GLU A 763 9.94 -16.61 -11.38
N LEU A 764 9.89 -17.75 -10.68
CA LEU A 764 10.04 -17.81 -9.22
C LEU A 764 11.49 -17.57 -8.75
N GLU A 765 12.50 -17.93 -9.54
CA GLU A 765 13.90 -17.61 -9.21
C GLU A 765 14.20 -16.12 -9.49
N GLU A 766 13.63 -15.54 -10.54
CA GLU A 766 13.75 -14.11 -10.83
C GLU A 766 13.11 -13.25 -9.72
N GLU A 767 11.88 -13.57 -9.28
CA GLU A 767 11.24 -12.88 -8.14
C GLU A 767 12.07 -13.00 -6.84
N GLN A 768 12.72 -14.15 -6.61
CA GLN A 768 13.62 -14.32 -5.47
C GLN A 768 14.92 -13.51 -5.60
N ARG A 769 15.49 -13.39 -6.81
CA ARG A 769 16.66 -12.55 -7.10
C ARG A 769 16.35 -11.07 -6.93
N GLU A 770 15.20 -10.59 -7.41
CA GLU A 770 14.72 -9.21 -7.18
C GLU A 770 14.56 -8.91 -5.69
N ARG A 771 13.83 -9.76 -4.94
CA ARG A 771 13.65 -9.62 -3.49
C ARG A 771 14.98 -9.63 -2.74
N ALA A 772 15.93 -10.47 -3.15
CA ALA A 772 17.27 -10.52 -2.57
C ALA A 772 18.08 -9.25 -2.85
N LEU A 773 18.03 -8.72 -4.09
CA LEU A 773 18.67 -7.45 -4.46
C LEU A 773 18.06 -6.28 -3.68
N ARG A 774 16.73 -6.19 -3.61
CA ARG A 774 15.98 -5.17 -2.88
C ARG A 774 16.33 -5.15 -1.39
N ASN A 775 16.24 -6.29 -0.73
CA ASN A 775 16.56 -6.40 0.70
C ASN A 775 18.04 -6.09 0.96
N ARG A 776 18.93 -6.43 0.03
CA ARG A 776 20.35 -6.08 0.10
C ARG A 776 20.59 -4.57 -0.07
N MET A 777 19.97 -3.92 -1.06
CA MET A 777 20.15 -2.49 -1.33
C MET A 777 19.53 -1.62 -0.24
N ASN A 778 18.31 -1.93 0.21
CA ASN A 778 17.70 -1.27 1.38
C ASN A 778 18.62 -1.41 2.62
N GLN A 779 19.19 -2.60 2.85
CA GLN A 779 20.15 -2.79 3.93
C GLN A 779 21.46 -2.01 3.73
N GLU A 780 22.06 -1.97 2.55
CA GLU A 780 23.30 -1.22 2.30
C GLU A 780 23.10 0.29 2.49
N PHE A 781 21.95 0.82 2.06
CA PHE A 781 21.56 2.21 2.29
C PHE A 781 21.29 2.51 3.78
N GLN A 782 20.49 1.69 4.47
CA GLN A 782 20.19 1.87 5.91
C GLN A 782 21.46 1.79 6.79
N ASN A 783 22.45 0.95 6.41
CA ASN A 783 23.76 0.90 7.08
C ASN A 783 24.66 2.11 6.75
N PHE A 784 24.37 2.88 5.71
CA PHE A 784 25.07 4.12 5.39
C PHE A 784 24.45 5.30 6.14
N VAL A 785 23.11 5.43 6.13
CA VAL A 785 22.33 6.44 6.87
C VAL A 785 22.75 6.49 8.34
N LYS A 786 22.71 5.36 9.04
CA LYS A 786 23.16 5.23 10.44
C LYS A 786 24.61 5.62 10.69
N LYS A 787 25.46 5.59 9.67
CA LYS A 787 26.87 6.03 9.77
C LYS A 787 27.05 7.51 9.49
N VAL A 788 26.10 8.16 8.84
CA VAL A 788 26.01 9.63 8.80
C VAL A 788 25.53 10.13 10.16
N GLU A 789 24.44 9.56 10.69
CA GLU A 789 23.84 9.93 11.97
C GLU A 789 24.82 9.73 13.15
N GLU A 790 25.49 8.57 13.25
CA GLU A 790 26.56 8.31 14.23
C GLU A 790 27.72 9.32 14.18
N GLN A 791 27.94 10.01 13.05
CA GLN A 791 29.05 10.95 12.87
C GLN A 791 28.60 12.42 12.95
N ASN A 792 27.32 12.70 12.72
CA ASN A 792 26.72 14.02 12.85
C ASN A 792 25.23 13.88 13.25
N PRO A 793 24.91 13.85 14.56
CA PRO A 793 23.54 13.75 15.06
C PRO A 793 22.60 14.89 14.63
N ALA A 794 23.15 16.02 14.13
CA ALA A 794 22.37 17.12 13.56
C ALA A 794 21.93 16.88 12.08
N CYS A 795 22.08 15.67 11.55
CA CYS A 795 21.62 15.25 10.23
C CYS A 795 20.83 13.93 10.34
N GLU A 796 19.67 14.03 10.99
CA GLU A 796 18.65 12.97 11.07
C GLU A 796 18.03 12.71 9.68
N PHE A 797 17.63 11.47 9.41
CA PHE A 797 17.03 11.07 8.14
C PHE A 797 15.55 10.69 8.29
N ASP A 798 14.66 11.62 7.95
CA ASP A 798 13.23 11.40 7.83
C ASP A 798 12.91 10.21 6.90
N ILE A 799 12.01 9.32 7.32
CA ILE A 799 11.47 8.24 6.49
C ILE A 799 10.03 8.59 6.10
N PRO A 800 9.70 8.77 4.81
CA PRO A 800 8.34 9.16 4.40
C PRO A 800 7.29 8.08 4.69
N TYR A 801 6.21 8.49 5.34
CA TYR A 801 5.09 7.66 5.78
C TYR A 801 4.18 7.28 4.62
N ARG A 802 4.55 6.19 3.93
CA ARG A 802 3.76 5.69 2.80
C ARG A 802 2.29 5.43 3.12
N GLU A 803 1.98 5.05 4.36
CA GLU A 803 0.62 4.67 4.77
C GLU A 803 -0.30 5.87 5.04
N LEU A 804 0.28 7.04 5.29
CA LEU A 804 -0.40 8.34 5.36
C LEU A 804 -0.33 9.09 4.01
N GLY A 805 0.31 8.50 3.01
CA GLY A 805 0.46 9.09 1.69
C GLY A 805 -0.82 9.07 0.86
N PHE A 806 -1.02 10.10 0.06
CA PHE A 806 -2.21 10.33 -0.75
C PHE A 806 -1.85 10.68 -2.20
N TYR A 807 -2.81 10.54 -3.09
CA TYR A 807 -2.67 10.97 -4.49
C TYR A 807 -3.14 12.42 -4.64
N GLY A 808 -2.29 13.26 -5.23
CA GLY A 808 -2.57 14.67 -5.49
C GLY A 808 -1.61 15.24 -6.54
N VAL A 809 -1.77 16.51 -6.91
CA VAL A 809 -1.00 17.18 -7.96
C VAL A 809 -0.14 18.30 -7.33
N PRO A 810 1.17 18.09 -7.11
CA PRO A 810 2.09 19.13 -6.62
C PRO A 810 2.17 20.34 -7.57
N PRO A 811 2.55 21.55 -7.09
CA PRO A 811 2.51 22.80 -7.87
C PRO A 811 3.51 22.88 -9.03
N HIS A 812 4.29 21.82 -9.28
CA HIS A 812 5.29 21.73 -10.35
C HIS A 812 5.02 20.58 -11.33
N ASN A 813 4.08 19.68 -11.02
CA ASN A 813 3.72 18.53 -11.84
C ASN A 813 2.34 18.76 -12.47
N LYS A 814 2.13 18.25 -13.69
CA LYS A 814 0.82 18.30 -14.38
C LYS A 814 0.00 17.02 -14.20
N SER A 815 0.49 16.09 -13.39
CA SER A 815 -0.02 14.73 -13.22
C SER A 815 -0.15 14.40 -11.75
N THR A 816 -1.09 13.51 -11.43
CA THR A 816 -1.26 13.00 -10.07
C THR A 816 -0.06 12.16 -9.66
N CYS A 817 0.57 12.55 -8.54
CA CYS A 817 1.72 11.88 -7.94
C CYS A 817 1.33 11.35 -6.54
N PHE A 818 2.13 10.42 -6.00
CA PHE A 818 1.91 9.89 -4.65
C PHE A 818 2.74 10.69 -3.64
N ILE A 819 2.08 11.57 -2.90
CA ILE A 819 2.68 12.48 -1.92
C ILE A 819 2.65 11.78 -0.55
N MET A 820 3.75 11.82 0.19
CA MET A 820 3.90 11.18 1.50
C MET A 820 4.29 12.23 2.55
N PRO A 821 3.61 12.30 3.70
CA PRO A 821 4.13 13.08 4.83
C PRO A 821 5.34 12.36 5.45
N ALA A 822 6.19 13.11 6.12
CA ALA A 822 7.30 12.67 6.95
C ALA A 822 7.30 13.51 8.23
N VAL A 823 8.21 13.24 9.18
CA VAL A 823 8.28 13.91 10.49
C VAL A 823 8.38 15.44 10.35
N ASN A 824 9.21 15.92 9.41
CA ASN A 824 9.57 17.33 9.27
C ASN A 824 9.12 17.96 7.94
N ALA A 825 8.53 17.20 7.01
CA ALA A 825 8.10 17.70 5.70
C ALA A 825 6.98 16.88 5.03
N LEU A 826 6.25 17.50 4.11
CA LEU A 826 5.45 16.83 3.09
C LEU A 826 6.28 16.65 1.82
N VAL A 827 6.38 15.43 1.27
CA VAL A 827 7.32 15.12 0.18
C VAL A 827 6.77 14.24 -0.94
N GLU A 828 7.30 14.45 -2.15
CA GLU A 828 7.31 13.50 -3.26
C GLU A 828 8.73 13.46 -3.83
N LEU A 829 9.37 12.30 -3.73
CA LEU A 829 10.81 12.12 -4.01
C LEU A 829 11.09 11.13 -5.15
N THR A 830 10.07 10.48 -5.73
CA THR A 830 10.27 9.43 -6.74
C THR A 830 10.72 10.03 -8.07
N GLU A 831 10.09 11.13 -8.53
CA GLU A 831 10.40 11.77 -9.81
C GLU A 831 10.74 13.27 -9.70
N PRO A 832 11.65 13.81 -10.53
CA PRO A 832 11.92 15.24 -10.61
C PRO A 832 10.95 15.95 -11.59
N PRO A 833 10.41 17.14 -11.28
CA PRO A 833 10.76 18.01 -10.16
C PRO A 833 10.13 17.58 -8.83
N TRP A 834 10.99 17.29 -7.86
CA TRP A 834 10.59 16.81 -6.54
C TRP A 834 9.76 17.85 -5.78
N PHE A 835 8.86 17.36 -4.95
CA PHE A 835 8.12 18.17 -3.99
C PHE A 835 8.72 17.98 -2.60
N VAL A 836 9.14 19.06 -1.95
CA VAL A 836 9.58 19.06 -0.54
C VAL A 836 9.04 20.34 0.10
N SER A 837 8.14 20.20 1.07
CA SER A 837 7.55 21.30 1.84
C SER A 837 7.84 21.08 3.33
N PRO A 838 8.87 21.73 3.91
CA PRO A 838 9.19 21.60 5.32
C PRO A 838 8.06 22.15 6.20
N LEU A 839 7.57 21.36 7.16
CA LEU A 839 6.45 21.75 8.03
C LEU A 839 6.80 22.99 8.87
N ASN A 840 8.05 23.10 9.30
CA ASN A 840 8.58 24.27 10.01
C ASN A 840 8.49 25.59 9.21
N ASP A 841 8.36 25.55 7.88
CA ASP A 841 8.22 26.74 7.01
C ASP A 841 6.76 27.14 6.77
N ILE A 842 5.78 26.30 7.12
CA ILE A 842 4.34 26.55 6.93
C ILE A 842 3.80 27.37 8.09
N GLU A 843 3.11 28.48 7.81
CA GLU A 843 2.38 29.26 8.81
C GLU A 843 0.94 28.76 8.98
N VAL A 844 0.25 28.53 7.86
CA VAL A 844 -1.17 28.14 7.85
C VAL A 844 -1.49 27.28 6.62
N ALA A 845 -2.45 26.36 6.77
CA ALA A 845 -3.03 25.60 5.68
C ALA A 845 -4.47 26.06 5.37
N HIS A 846 -4.91 25.96 4.12
CA HIS A 846 -6.29 26.21 3.71
C HIS A 846 -6.76 25.16 2.71
N PHE A 847 -7.91 24.55 2.97
CA PHE A 847 -8.54 23.56 2.10
C PHE A 847 -9.57 24.23 1.20
N GLU A 848 -9.29 24.31 -0.11
CA GLU A 848 -10.18 24.91 -1.11
C GLU A 848 -11.09 23.84 -1.74
N ARG A 849 -12.30 24.26 -2.14
CA ARG A 849 -13.34 23.40 -2.76
C ARG A 849 -13.87 22.30 -1.83
N VAL A 850 -13.91 22.56 -0.53
CA VAL A 850 -14.58 21.67 0.44
C VAL A 850 -16.09 21.88 0.34
N VAL A 851 -16.73 21.20 -0.62
CA VAL A 851 -18.17 21.31 -0.91
C VAL A 851 -18.82 19.93 -0.99
N MET A 852 -19.97 19.77 -0.33
CA MET A 852 -20.73 18.51 -0.28
C MET A 852 -21.17 18.06 -1.69
N GLY A 853 -20.45 17.10 -2.26
CA GLY A 853 -20.73 16.51 -3.59
C GLY A 853 -19.52 16.52 -4.53
N LEU A 854 -18.50 17.34 -4.27
CA LEU A 854 -17.21 17.21 -4.94
C LEU A 854 -16.47 15.98 -4.43
N LYS A 855 -15.74 15.29 -5.32
CA LYS A 855 -14.89 14.14 -4.97
C LYS A 855 -13.46 14.53 -4.61
N ASN A 856 -13.01 15.68 -5.11
CA ASN A 856 -11.66 16.17 -4.94
C ASN A 856 -11.69 17.61 -4.40
N PHE A 857 -10.81 17.92 -3.46
CA PHE A 857 -10.51 19.26 -2.95
C PHE A 857 -9.07 19.66 -3.32
N ASP A 858 -8.66 20.89 -3.01
CA ASP A 858 -7.26 21.33 -3.10
C ASP A 858 -6.75 21.77 -1.72
N MET A 859 -5.44 21.69 -1.49
CA MET A 859 -4.79 22.11 -0.24
C MET A 859 -3.73 23.16 -0.55
N VAL A 860 -3.88 24.33 0.08
CA VAL A 860 -2.93 25.45 -0.01
C VAL A 860 -2.14 25.53 1.29
N LEU A 861 -0.81 25.60 1.19
CA LEU A 861 0.12 25.76 2.30
C LEU A 861 0.79 27.13 2.18
N VAL A 862 0.47 28.04 3.10
CA VAL A 862 1.05 29.39 3.14
C VAL A 862 2.34 29.35 3.95
N LEU A 863 3.40 29.96 3.43
CA LEU A 863 4.72 29.96 4.04
C LEU A 863 4.91 31.16 4.98
N LYS A 864 5.73 30.97 6.02
CA LYS A 864 6.18 32.01 6.97
C LYS A 864 6.95 33.14 6.30
N ASP A 865 7.52 32.89 5.13
CA ASP A 865 8.09 33.92 4.26
C ASP A 865 7.02 34.41 3.29
N PHE A 866 6.34 35.49 3.68
CA PHE A 866 5.27 36.11 2.89
C PHE A 866 5.73 36.71 1.56
N SER A 867 7.05 36.76 1.28
CA SER A 867 7.57 37.13 -0.04
C SER A 867 7.49 35.98 -1.06
N GLN A 868 7.32 34.74 -0.58
CA GLN A 868 7.16 33.55 -1.41
C GLN A 868 5.67 33.29 -1.68
N LYS A 869 5.38 32.62 -2.81
CA LYS A 869 4.01 32.22 -3.15
C LYS A 869 3.60 30.98 -2.34
N PRO A 870 2.34 30.90 -1.86
CA PRO A 870 1.80 29.69 -1.27
C PRO A 870 1.93 28.48 -2.20
N ILE A 871 2.12 27.32 -1.59
CA ILE A 871 2.22 26.01 -2.26
C ILE A 871 0.80 25.46 -2.43
N GLN A 872 0.41 25.10 -3.65
CA GLN A 872 -0.92 24.52 -3.92
C GLN A 872 -0.76 23.05 -4.34
N VAL A 873 -1.44 22.15 -3.63
CA VAL A 873 -1.49 20.71 -3.92
C VAL A 873 -2.92 20.36 -4.32
N ASN A 874 -3.12 20.08 -5.60
CA ASN A 874 -4.45 20.06 -6.19
C ASN A 874 -5.02 18.65 -6.36
N SER A 875 -6.34 18.53 -6.47
CA SER A 875 -7.08 17.30 -6.78
C SER A 875 -6.84 16.13 -5.81
N ILE A 876 -6.87 16.42 -4.51
CA ILE A 876 -6.80 15.44 -3.43
C ILE A 876 -8.20 14.83 -3.22
N ASN A 877 -8.31 13.50 -3.17
CA ASN A 877 -9.59 12.81 -2.92
C ASN A 877 -10.11 13.12 -1.49
N VAL A 878 -11.39 13.50 -1.38
CA VAL A 878 -12.10 13.85 -0.12
C VAL A 878 -12.01 12.74 0.95
N GLU A 879 -11.82 11.47 0.57
CA GLU A 879 -11.54 10.37 1.51
C GLU A 879 -10.30 10.62 2.40
N HIS A 880 -9.39 11.52 2.02
CA HIS A 880 -8.21 11.90 2.81
C HIS A 880 -8.39 13.20 3.64
N LEU A 881 -9.53 13.90 3.53
CA LEU A 881 -9.73 15.23 4.14
C LEU A 881 -9.62 15.19 5.67
N ASP A 882 -10.40 14.34 6.34
CA ASP A 882 -10.37 14.18 7.81
C ASP A 882 -8.97 13.76 8.31
N ALA A 883 -8.26 12.94 7.53
CA ALA A 883 -6.91 12.48 7.86
C ALA A 883 -5.87 13.61 7.76
N LEU A 884 -5.97 14.45 6.73
CA LEU A 884 -5.09 15.60 6.54
C LEU A 884 -5.33 16.71 7.57
N LYS A 885 -6.59 16.97 7.96
CA LYS A 885 -6.92 17.85 9.10
C LYS A 885 -6.26 17.36 10.40
N THR A 886 -6.47 16.07 10.72
CA THR A 886 -5.90 15.42 11.92
C THR A 886 -4.36 15.48 11.90
N TRP A 887 -3.74 15.27 10.75
CA TRP A 887 -2.29 15.34 10.58
C TRP A 887 -1.74 16.76 10.76
N LEU A 888 -2.34 17.77 10.12
CA LEU A 888 -1.94 19.18 10.30
C LEU A 888 -2.08 19.64 11.75
N ASP A 889 -3.17 19.27 12.42
CA ASP A 889 -3.37 19.51 13.85
C ASP A 889 -2.27 18.87 14.71
N SER A 890 -1.92 17.61 14.43
CA SER A 890 -0.81 16.93 15.12
C SER A 890 0.55 17.60 14.88
N CYS A 891 0.72 18.28 13.75
CA CYS A 891 1.89 19.08 13.42
C CYS A 891 1.86 20.49 14.04
N ASN A 892 0.81 20.85 14.79
CA ASN A 892 0.56 22.19 15.33
C ASN A 892 0.38 23.27 14.24
N ILE A 893 -0.13 22.90 13.07
CA ILE A 893 -0.43 23.82 11.97
C ILE A 893 -1.93 24.17 12.02
N LYS A 894 -2.25 25.46 12.09
CA LYS A 894 -3.63 25.96 11.94
C LYS A 894 -4.12 25.66 10.52
N PHE A 895 -5.33 25.13 10.38
CA PHE A 895 -5.99 24.99 9.09
C PHE A 895 -7.33 25.74 9.02
N TYR A 896 -7.73 26.07 7.79
CA TYR A 896 -8.99 26.72 7.43
C TYR A 896 -9.64 25.98 6.25
N GLU A 897 -10.93 26.21 5.99
CA GLU A 897 -11.70 25.52 4.95
C GLU A 897 -12.53 26.52 4.14
N GLY A 898 -12.62 26.33 2.82
CA GLY A 898 -13.33 27.24 1.92
C GLY A 898 -14.02 26.51 0.75
N PRO A 899 -15.23 26.95 0.33
CA PRO A 899 -15.95 26.33 -0.78
C PRO A 899 -15.39 26.72 -2.16
N ALA A 900 -14.63 27.81 -2.25
CA ALA A 900 -14.07 28.36 -3.49
C ALA A 900 -12.53 28.46 -3.43
N ASN A 901 -11.87 28.61 -4.59
CA ASN A 901 -10.44 28.89 -4.66
C ASN A 901 -10.17 30.40 -4.53
N LEU A 902 -9.18 30.78 -3.73
CA LEU A 902 -8.86 32.18 -3.43
C LEU A 902 -7.73 32.74 -4.31
N ASN A 903 -7.76 34.04 -4.58
CA ASN A 903 -6.68 34.72 -5.29
C ASN A 903 -5.50 35.06 -4.36
N TRP A 904 -4.75 34.04 -3.98
CA TRP A 904 -3.53 34.15 -3.17
C TRP A 904 -2.50 35.14 -3.71
N GLY A 905 -2.48 35.40 -5.03
CA GLY A 905 -1.62 36.42 -5.63
C GLY A 905 -1.96 37.84 -5.16
N SER A 906 -3.25 38.15 -5.04
CA SER A 906 -3.74 39.43 -4.51
C SER A 906 -3.63 39.48 -2.98
N ILE A 907 -4.03 38.41 -2.28
CA ILE A 907 -3.98 38.34 -0.80
C ILE A 907 -2.57 38.56 -0.29
N MET A 908 -1.58 37.81 -0.80
CA MET A 908 -0.19 37.95 -0.35
C MET A 908 0.38 39.33 -0.71
N LYS A 909 -0.02 39.94 -1.83
CA LYS A 909 0.35 41.33 -2.15
C LYS A 909 -0.20 42.30 -1.13
N HIS A 910 -1.46 42.16 -0.73
CA HIS A 910 -2.13 43.03 0.24
C HIS A 910 -1.49 42.93 1.64
N ILE A 911 -1.19 41.71 2.12
CA ILE A 911 -0.47 41.49 3.39
C ILE A 911 0.92 42.14 3.37
N ASN A 912 1.65 42.08 2.25
CA ASN A 912 2.94 42.76 2.10
C ASN A 912 2.82 44.30 1.94
N GLU A 913 1.64 44.85 1.65
CA GLU A 913 1.39 46.29 1.52
C GLU A 913 0.88 46.93 2.81
N ILE A 914 0.05 46.24 3.60
CA ILE A 914 -0.34 46.64 4.96
C ILE A 914 0.82 46.41 5.95
N GLY A 915 1.55 45.31 5.79
CA GLY A 915 2.56 44.84 6.73
C GLY A 915 1.97 43.90 7.79
N LEU A 916 2.84 43.03 8.33
CA LEU A 916 2.42 41.92 9.20
C LEU A 916 1.76 42.39 10.51
N GLU A 917 2.18 43.52 11.07
CA GLU A 917 1.63 44.08 12.31
C GLU A 917 0.16 44.47 12.12
N GLY A 918 -0.16 45.25 11.09
CA GLY A 918 -1.54 45.59 10.73
C GLY A 918 -2.39 44.38 10.35
N PHE A 919 -1.82 43.41 9.61
CA PHE A 919 -2.53 42.18 9.25
C PHE A 919 -3.02 41.38 10.47
N TYR A 920 -2.18 41.20 11.51
CA TYR A 920 -2.58 40.48 12.72
C TYR A 920 -3.43 41.32 13.70
N ASP A 921 -3.41 42.66 13.58
CA ASP A 921 -4.34 43.56 14.29
C ASP A 921 -5.75 43.53 13.66
N ASP A 922 -5.86 43.52 12.33
CA ASP A 922 -7.12 43.41 11.56
C ASP A 922 -7.74 41.99 11.60
N GLY A 923 -7.28 41.12 12.51
CA GLY A 923 -7.81 39.76 12.72
C GLY A 923 -7.06 38.64 11.99
N GLY A 924 -6.03 38.95 11.20
CA GLY A 924 -5.16 37.97 10.56
C GLY A 924 -5.90 37.03 9.62
N TRP A 925 -5.73 35.71 9.81
CA TRP A 925 -6.30 34.68 8.95
C TRP A 925 -7.81 34.44 9.14
N LYS A 926 -8.48 35.15 10.07
CA LYS A 926 -9.91 34.94 10.37
C LYS A 926 -10.85 35.16 9.18
N PHE A 927 -10.48 35.96 8.18
CA PHE A 927 -11.29 36.11 6.96
C PHE A 927 -11.49 34.81 6.17
N LEU A 928 -10.73 33.75 6.48
CA LEU A 928 -10.90 32.40 5.91
C LEU A 928 -12.05 31.61 6.58
N ASN A 929 -12.59 32.05 7.74
CA ASN A 929 -13.78 31.47 8.36
C ASN A 929 -15.08 31.99 7.71
N MET A 930 -15.39 31.59 6.48
CA MET A 930 -16.69 31.89 5.84
C MET A 930 -17.84 30.99 6.35
N HIS A 931 -17.84 30.65 7.64
CA HIS A 931 -18.79 29.70 8.25
C HIS A 931 -19.39 30.16 9.60
N ASP A 932 -18.93 31.27 10.17
CA ASP A 932 -19.43 31.83 11.45
C ASP A 932 -20.56 32.87 11.25
N SER A 933 -21.13 33.00 10.05
CA SER A 933 -22.21 33.95 9.71
C SER A 933 -23.58 33.29 9.63
N ASP A 934 -23.92 32.48 10.63
CA ASP A 934 -25.25 31.87 10.86
C ASP A 934 -25.78 32.34 12.24
N ASP A 935 -26.11 33.63 12.37
CA ASP A 935 -26.97 34.14 13.46
C ASP A 935 -28.45 34.05 13.00
N GLU A 936 -29.36 33.66 13.89
CA GLU A 936 -30.74 33.25 13.53
C GLU A 936 -31.65 34.41 13.04
N ASP A 937 -32.04 34.44 11.76
CA ASP A 937 -33.31 35.01 11.28
C ASP A 937 -33.72 34.45 9.89
N GLU A 938 -34.97 33.99 9.73
CA GLU A 938 -35.53 33.47 8.44
C GLU A 938 -36.22 34.59 7.62
N GLU A 939 -35.51 35.29 6.72
CA GLU A 939 -36.11 36.04 5.60
C GLU A 939 -35.40 35.71 4.24
N ASP A 940 -35.96 36.16 3.11
CA ASP A 940 -35.67 35.63 1.75
C ASP A 940 -34.20 35.81 1.28
N PRO A 941 -33.67 34.90 0.43
CA PRO A 941 -32.28 34.92 -0.05
C PRO A 941 -32.05 35.88 -1.24
N GLU A 942 -32.47 37.13 -1.11
CA GLU A 942 -32.07 38.26 -1.96
C GLU A 942 -31.62 39.43 -1.03
N ASP A 943 -30.63 40.22 -1.44
CA ASP A 943 -29.99 41.33 -0.69
C ASP A 943 -29.13 40.96 0.56
N GLN A 944 -27.88 40.51 0.33
CA GLN A 944 -26.76 40.83 1.24
C GLN A 944 -25.37 40.84 0.59
N GLU A 945 -25.21 41.60 -0.50
CA GLU A 945 -23.90 42.08 -0.99
C GLU A 945 -23.58 43.48 -0.40
N SER A 946 -22.53 43.57 0.45
CA SER A 946 -21.87 44.79 0.94
C SER A 946 -20.68 44.35 1.85
N ASP A 947 -19.51 44.97 1.92
CA ASP A 947 -19.12 46.32 1.46
C ASP A 947 -17.65 46.36 0.98
N PHE A 948 -17.40 46.73 -0.29
CA PHE A 948 -16.09 47.23 -0.73
C PHE A 948 -16.17 48.08 -2.03
N GLU A 949 -16.74 49.28 -1.94
CA GLU A 949 -16.69 50.24 -3.05
C GLU A 949 -15.34 50.98 -3.16
N PRO A 950 -14.62 50.89 -4.28
CA PRO A 950 -13.67 51.93 -4.69
C PRO A 950 -14.41 53.08 -5.37
N SER A 951 -14.81 54.11 -4.61
CA SER A 951 -15.56 55.26 -5.14
C SER A 951 -14.90 55.95 -6.35
N GLY A 952 -15.62 56.09 -7.47
CA GLY A 952 -15.09 56.78 -8.66
C GLY A 952 -15.82 56.54 -9.99
N SER A 953 -17.11 56.83 -10.06
CA SER A 953 -17.98 56.85 -11.26
C SER A 953 -17.34 57.31 -12.58
N GLU A 954 -17.65 56.62 -13.69
CA GLU A 954 -18.65 57.09 -14.69
C GLU A 954 -19.09 55.91 -15.59
N ASP A 955 -20.21 56.06 -16.30
CA ASP A 955 -21.12 54.98 -16.75
C ASP A 955 -21.43 55.04 -18.28
N GLU A 956 -22.23 54.06 -18.76
CA GLU A 956 -22.88 53.90 -20.07
C GLU A 956 -22.01 53.45 -21.27
N GLY A 957 -22.41 52.34 -21.92
CA GLY A 957 -21.77 51.84 -23.14
C GLY A 957 -22.13 50.44 -23.63
N GLU A 958 -23.37 49.97 -23.48
CA GLU A 958 -23.84 48.68 -24.06
C GLU A 958 -23.84 48.70 -25.60
N GLU A 959 -23.30 47.67 -26.26
CA GLU A 959 -23.83 47.06 -27.50
C GLU A 959 -23.39 45.58 -27.60
N ASP A 960 -24.35 44.63 -27.57
CA ASP A 960 -24.12 43.20 -27.83
C ASP A 960 -24.08 42.89 -29.34
N GLU A 961 -23.00 42.29 -29.85
CA GLU A 961 -23.04 41.46 -31.08
C GLU A 961 -22.24 40.16 -30.89
N SER A 962 -22.60 39.12 -31.65
CA SER A 962 -22.40 37.72 -31.25
C SER A 962 -21.27 36.97 -31.97
N ASP A 963 -20.70 36.01 -31.25
CA ASP A 963 -20.21 34.71 -31.75
C ASP A 963 -19.11 34.74 -32.82
N ASP A 964 -17.84 34.61 -32.39
CA ASP A 964 -16.90 33.80 -33.16
C ASP A 964 -15.91 33.02 -32.26
N SER A 965 -15.83 31.74 -32.56
CA SER A 965 -15.07 30.65 -31.96
C SER A 965 -13.67 30.93 -31.38
N ASP A 966 -13.50 30.72 -30.06
CA ASP A 966 -12.19 30.57 -29.44
C ASP A 966 -11.62 29.17 -29.76
N PHE A 967 -10.83 29.10 -30.83
CA PHE A 967 -10.22 27.87 -31.36
C PHE A 967 -8.98 27.48 -30.54
N ASP A 968 -9.20 26.78 -29.43
CA ASP A 968 -8.15 26.01 -28.74
C ASP A 968 -8.03 24.64 -29.41
N ASP A 969 -7.06 24.51 -30.34
CA ASP A 969 -6.66 23.19 -30.83
C ASP A 969 -5.16 23.11 -31.19
N GLU A 970 -4.69 21.88 -31.04
CA GLU A 970 -3.34 21.38 -30.84
C GLU A 970 -2.35 21.49 -32.04
N VAL A 971 -1.16 20.89 -31.86
CA VAL A 971 -0.11 20.60 -32.88
C VAL A 971 0.57 21.86 -33.52
N ASP A 972 1.79 21.82 -34.05
CA ASP A 972 2.37 20.85 -34.99
C ASP A 972 3.91 20.69 -34.91
N SER A 973 4.43 19.64 -35.54
CA SER A 973 5.86 19.36 -35.72
C SER A 973 6.12 18.48 -36.95
N GLU A 974 6.37 19.09 -38.11
CA GLU A 974 7.16 18.57 -39.26
C GLU A 974 7.52 19.77 -40.20
N GLU A 975 8.76 19.96 -40.67
CA GLU A 975 9.38 19.50 -41.96
C GLU A 975 8.78 20.15 -43.25
N GLU A 976 9.47 20.36 -44.38
CA GLU A 976 10.84 20.01 -44.85
C GLU A 976 11.80 21.27 -44.87
N SER A 977 12.70 21.64 -45.83
CA SER A 977 13.22 21.09 -47.12
C SER A 977 14.59 21.70 -47.58
N GLU A 978 15.01 21.33 -48.80
CA GLU A 978 16.04 21.84 -49.73
C GLU A 978 17.56 21.68 -49.41
N GLY A 979 18.18 20.66 -50.05
CA GLY A 979 19.05 20.93 -51.21
C GLY A 979 20.58 20.72 -51.12
N GLU A 980 21.03 19.48 -51.42
CA GLU A 980 22.36 19.06 -51.99
C GLU A 980 23.67 19.53 -51.29
N GLU A 981 24.79 18.79 -51.15
CA GLU A 981 25.38 17.55 -51.72
C GLU A 981 26.31 16.93 -50.62
N SER A 982 26.88 15.71 -50.62
CA SER A 982 26.97 14.57 -51.56
C SER A 982 27.51 13.28 -50.86
N LEU A 983 27.60 12.17 -51.61
CA LEU A 983 28.50 10.98 -51.49
C LEU A 983 28.83 10.36 -50.09
N GLY A 984 28.48 9.07 -49.87
CA GLY A 984 28.86 8.34 -48.64
C GLY A 984 28.97 6.79 -48.67
N SER A 985 27.89 6.06 -48.97
CA SER A 985 27.79 4.57 -49.06
C SER A 985 28.11 3.73 -47.80
N ASP A 986 27.13 3.01 -47.24
CA ASP A 986 26.96 1.55 -47.44
C ASP A 986 25.65 1.04 -46.79
N GLU A 987 24.98 0.03 -47.37
CA GLU A 987 23.62 -0.41 -46.97
C GLU A 987 23.51 -1.92 -46.68
N SER A 988 22.49 -2.31 -45.93
CA SER A 988 21.85 -3.64 -46.03
C SER A 988 20.42 -3.56 -45.48
N GLU A 989 19.43 -3.78 -46.34
CA GLU A 989 18.02 -3.48 -46.08
C GLU A 989 17.32 -4.49 -45.15
N GLY A 990 16.26 -4.02 -44.48
CA GLY A 990 15.22 -4.88 -43.87
C GLY A 990 14.10 -5.16 -44.87
N LYS A 991 13.36 -6.25 -44.65
CA LYS A 991 12.23 -6.65 -45.51
C LYS A 991 10.96 -5.86 -45.18
N ASP A 992 10.18 -5.55 -46.20
CA ASP A 992 8.93 -4.78 -46.10
C ASP A 992 7.76 -5.63 -45.53
N PHE A 993 6.75 -4.96 -44.99
CA PHE A 993 5.69 -5.54 -44.15
C PHE A 993 4.84 -6.59 -44.89
N ASP A 994 4.60 -6.38 -46.19
CA ASP A 994 3.84 -7.30 -47.06
C ASP A 994 4.49 -8.69 -47.18
N GLU A 995 5.83 -8.79 -47.19
CA GLU A 995 6.50 -10.09 -47.19
C GLU A 995 6.31 -10.84 -45.86
N LEU A 996 6.24 -10.12 -44.74
CA LEU A 996 6.03 -10.71 -43.42
C LEU A 996 4.59 -11.23 -43.27
N GLU A 997 3.58 -10.49 -43.77
CA GLU A 997 2.20 -11.00 -43.77
C GLU A 997 2.03 -12.21 -44.71
N GLU A 998 2.70 -12.22 -45.88
CA GLU A 998 2.64 -13.38 -46.77
C GLU A 998 3.38 -14.61 -46.21
N GLU A 999 4.49 -14.44 -45.49
CA GLU A 999 5.19 -15.58 -44.85
C GLU A 999 4.42 -16.13 -43.64
N ALA A 1000 3.81 -15.28 -42.81
CA ALA A 1000 2.91 -15.71 -41.74
C ALA A 1000 1.69 -16.48 -42.28
N LYS A 1001 1.07 -15.95 -43.34
CA LYS A 1001 -0.08 -16.56 -44.05
C LYS A 1001 0.31 -17.84 -44.81
N GLN A 1002 1.60 -18.08 -45.09
CA GLN A 1002 2.12 -19.35 -45.57
C GLN A 1002 2.43 -20.35 -44.44
N GLU A 1003 2.82 -19.90 -43.24
CA GLU A 1003 3.08 -20.80 -42.12
C GLU A 1003 1.80 -21.35 -41.48
N ASP A 1004 0.75 -20.55 -41.31
CA ASP A 1004 -0.58 -21.09 -40.91
C ASP A 1004 -1.08 -22.14 -41.92
N LYS A 1005 -0.84 -21.89 -43.21
CA LYS A 1005 -1.14 -22.84 -44.30
C LYS A 1005 -0.29 -24.11 -44.28
N ARG A 1006 0.83 -24.13 -43.55
CA ARG A 1006 1.67 -25.31 -43.30
C ARG A 1006 1.27 -26.07 -42.03
N ARG A 1007 0.48 -25.48 -41.14
CA ARG A 1007 0.06 -26.10 -39.86
C ARG A 1007 -1.30 -26.82 -39.92
N GLY A 1008 -2.00 -26.76 -41.06
CA GLY A 1008 -3.31 -27.41 -41.24
C GLY A 1008 -3.34 -28.55 -42.27
N HIS A 1009 -3.08 -29.79 -41.84
CA HIS A 1009 -3.71 -30.98 -42.44
C HIS A 1009 -3.65 -32.21 -41.52
N PHE A 1010 -4.67 -32.34 -40.67
CA PHE A 1010 -5.31 -33.63 -40.41
C PHE A 1010 -6.79 -33.36 -40.13
N GLU A 1011 -7.65 -33.93 -40.98
CA GLU A 1011 -9.12 -33.84 -40.92
C GLU A 1011 -9.65 -34.88 -39.91
N ASP A 1012 -10.87 -34.82 -39.36
CA ASP A 1012 -12.00 -33.86 -39.51
C ASP A 1012 -12.66 -33.69 -38.09
N GLN A 1013 -13.96 -33.45 -37.79
CA GLN A 1013 -15.22 -33.43 -38.53
C GLN A 1013 -16.29 -32.56 -37.80
N ASP A 1014 -17.46 -32.41 -38.44
CA ASP A 1014 -18.78 -32.05 -37.89
C ASP A 1014 -19.08 -30.66 -37.27
N GLU A 1015 -19.78 -29.87 -38.10
CA GLU A 1015 -21.06 -29.19 -37.78
C GLU A 1015 -21.05 -27.87 -36.95
N LYS A 1016 -20.54 -26.81 -37.60
CA LYS A 1016 -21.20 -25.50 -37.87
C LYS A 1016 -21.83 -24.65 -36.73
N PRO A 1017 -21.50 -23.34 -36.65
CA PRO A 1017 -22.07 -22.41 -35.67
C PRO A 1017 -23.41 -21.77 -36.09
N LYS A 1018 -24.11 -21.18 -35.12
CA LYS A 1018 -25.10 -20.10 -35.34
C LYS A 1018 -24.81 -18.92 -34.41
N THR A 1019 -24.71 -17.72 -34.98
CA THR A 1019 -24.38 -16.48 -34.25
C THR A 1019 -25.62 -15.71 -33.78
N LYS A 1020 -25.51 -15.16 -32.56
CA LYS A 1020 -26.05 -13.86 -32.07
C LYS A 1020 -27.22 -13.21 -32.83
N LYS A 1021 -28.25 -12.79 -32.07
CA LYS A 1021 -28.58 -11.34 -31.97
C LYS A 1021 -29.41 -11.00 -30.73
N ALA A 1022 -29.29 -9.75 -30.27
CA ALA A 1022 -30.12 -9.15 -29.24
C ALA A 1022 -31.49 -8.72 -29.80
N LYS A 1023 -32.43 -8.38 -28.91
CA LYS A 1023 -33.73 -7.76 -29.27
C LYS A 1023 -33.71 -6.26 -29.02
N THR A 1024 -34.21 -5.51 -29.99
CA THR A 1024 -34.77 -4.16 -29.80
C THR A 1024 -36.19 -4.15 -30.41
N ARG A 1025 -36.95 -3.07 -30.21
CA ARG A 1025 -38.42 -3.06 -30.26
C ARG A 1025 -39.06 -2.85 -31.64
N ASP A 1026 -40.27 -3.42 -31.73
CA ASP A 1026 -41.51 -2.92 -32.38
C ASP A 1026 -41.76 -2.93 -33.91
N GLN A 1027 -43.02 -3.34 -34.20
CA GLN A 1027 -43.95 -2.97 -35.29
C GLN A 1027 -43.80 -3.53 -36.72
N TYR A 1028 -44.77 -4.40 -37.08
CA TYR A 1028 -45.71 -4.36 -38.22
C TYR A 1028 -45.47 -3.29 -39.32
N SER A 1029 -45.68 -3.54 -40.63
CA SER A 1029 -46.41 -4.62 -41.33
C SER A 1029 -46.13 -4.65 -42.86
N ASP A 1030 -46.43 -5.79 -43.48
CA ASP A 1030 -46.92 -6.02 -44.87
C ASP A 1030 -46.19 -5.43 -46.11
N ASP A 1031 -45.54 -6.36 -46.84
CA ASP A 1031 -45.71 -6.69 -48.28
C ASP A 1031 -45.08 -5.94 -49.49
N GLU A 1032 -44.83 -6.81 -50.49
CA GLU A 1032 -44.62 -6.69 -51.95
C GLU A 1032 -43.37 -6.03 -52.64
N ASP A 1033 -42.69 -6.93 -53.38
CA ASP A 1033 -42.09 -6.83 -54.73
C ASP A 1033 -40.84 -5.99 -55.12
N ASP A 1034 -39.74 -6.75 -55.27
CA ASP A 1034 -38.89 -6.91 -56.48
C ASP A 1034 -38.39 -5.67 -57.27
N ARG A 1035 -37.05 -5.52 -57.33
CA ARG A 1035 -36.30 -5.65 -58.61
C ARG A 1035 -34.77 -5.79 -58.52
N ARG A 1036 -34.25 -6.51 -59.51
CA ARG A 1036 -32.83 -6.73 -59.89
C ARG A 1036 -32.21 -5.43 -60.47
N GLY A 1037 -30.88 -5.19 -60.52
CA GLY A 1037 -29.68 -5.98 -60.18
C GLY A 1037 -28.55 -5.79 -61.24
N LYS A 1038 -27.34 -6.36 -61.02
CA LYS A 1038 -26.13 -6.39 -61.92
C LYS A 1038 -25.29 -5.08 -62.00
N SER A 1039 -23.97 -5.06 -62.27
CA SER A 1039 -22.93 -6.14 -62.40
C SER A 1039 -21.46 -5.64 -62.31
N LYS A 1040 -20.55 -6.57 -61.93
CA LYS A 1040 -19.06 -6.60 -62.07
C LYS A 1040 -18.58 -6.61 -63.57
N PRO A 1041 -17.27 -6.73 -63.99
CA PRO A 1041 -16.04 -7.19 -63.27
C PRO A 1041 -14.61 -6.64 -63.65
N SER A 1042 -13.56 -7.21 -63.00
CA SER A 1042 -12.22 -7.64 -63.51
C SER A 1042 -11.06 -6.67 -63.84
N SER A 1043 -9.74 -7.04 -63.78
CA SER A 1043 -8.98 -8.05 -62.97
C SER A 1043 -7.45 -8.14 -63.29
N SER A 1044 -6.61 -8.54 -62.31
CA SER A 1044 -5.36 -9.38 -62.44
C SER A 1044 -4.04 -8.73 -62.95
N LYS A 1045 -2.78 -9.25 -62.78
CA LYS A 1045 -2.26 -10.55 -62.23
C LYS A 1045 -0.71 -10.61 -61.96
N SER A 1046 -0.29 -11.22 -60.82
CA SER A 1046 0.86 -12.14 -60.55
C SER A 1046 2.30 -12.03 -61.15
N SER A 1047 3.35 -12.28 -60.34
CA SER A 1047 4.20 -13.53 -60.33
C SER A 1047 5.46 -13.45 -59.41
N SER A 1048 6.24 -14.54 -59.21
CA SER A 1048 7.18 -14.73 -58.07
C SER A 1048 8.41 -15.65 -58.33
N SER A 1049 9.48 -15.58 -57.49
CA SER A 1049 10.41 -16.71 -57.12
C SER A 1049 11.58 -16.35 -56.15
N LYS A 1050 12.19 -17.38 -55.51
CA LYS A 1050 13.29 -17.42 -54.48
C LYS A 1050 14.50 -18.25 -55.02
N PRO A 1051 15.62 -18.58 -54.31
CA PRO A 1051 16.47 -17.91 -53.27
C PRO A 1051 18.01 -18.04 -53.53
N GLY A 1052 18.91 -17.63 -52.61
CA GLY A 1052 20.38 -17.91 -52.68
C GLY A 1052 21.21 -17.48 -51.43
N SER A 1053 22.47 -17.94 -51.24
CA SER A 1053 23.26 -17.69 -49.99
C SER A 1053 24.80 -17.66 -50.11
N SER A 1054 25.46 -17.10 -49.08
CA SER A 1054 26.85 -17.36 -48.56
C SER A 1054 28.02 -16.34 -48.78
N ARG A 1055 28.99 -16.37 -47.83
CA ARG A 1055 30.24 -15.57 -47.61
C ARG A 1055 31.46 -16.16 -48.39
N PRO A 1056 32.65 -15.52 -48.62
CA PRO A 1056 33.61 -15.07 -47.55
C PRO A 1056 34.79 -14.05 -47.82
N GLY A 1057 35.44 -13.54 -46.75
CA GLY A 1057 36.90 -13.16 -46.65
C GLY A 1057 37.35 -11.75 -47.13
N GLY A 1058 38.46 -11.13 -46.67
CA GLY A 1058 39.45 -11.45 -45.60
C GLY A 1058 40.73 -10.55 -45.57
N SER A 1059 41.68 -10.82 -44.65
CA SER A 1059 43.08 -10.26 -44.50
C SER A 1059 43.29 -8.88 -43.78
N SER A 1060 44.48 -8.49 -43.22
CA SER A 1060 45.55 -9.22 -42.47
C SER A 1060 46.61 -8.31 -41.75
N LYS A 1061 47.23 -8.81 -40.65
CA LYS A 1061 48.57 -8.47 -40.02
C LYS A 1061 48.83 -7.03 -39.48
N SER A 1062 49.31 -6.85 -38.24
CA SER A 1062 50.76 -6.96 -37.88
C SER A 1062 51.07 -6.83 -36.35
N SER A 1063 52.37 -6.79 -35.99
CA SER A 1063 53.03 -6.83 -34.66
C SER A 1063 52.66 -5.74 -33.62
N GLY A 1064 52.96 -5.84 -32.31
CA GLY A 1064 53.61 -6.91 -31.51
C GLY A 1064 54.43 -6.39 -30.30
N SER A 1065 54.55 -7.17 -29.21
CA SER A 1065 55.30 -6.90 -27.94
C SER A 1065 54.89 -5.64 -27.11
N GLY A 1066 54.98 -5.59 -25.78
CA GLY A 1066 55.30 -6.61 -24.78
C GLY A 1066 56.19 -6.10 -23.64
N GLY A 1067 55.63 -5.81 -22.44
CA GLY A 1067 56.42 -5.74 -21.19
C GLY A 1067 56.17 -4.56 -20.21
N LYS A 1068 55.45 -4.88 -19.12
CA LYS A 1068 55.87 -4.73 -17.70
C LYS A 1068 56.15 -3.34 -17.05
N VAL A 1069 55.55 -3.19 -15.86
CA VAL A 1069 56.01 -2.48 -14.61
C VAL A 1069 55.38 -1.12 -14.24
N ARG A 1070 54.57 -1.17 -13.17
CA ARG A 1070 54.15 -0.10 -12.23
C ARG A 1070 53.32 1.05 -12.86
N ARG A 1071 52.37 1.64 -12.12
CA ARG A 1071 52.29 1.76 -10.65
C ARG A 1071 50.89 1.47 -10.11
#